data_AF-A0A4R9H938-F1
#
_entry.id   AF-A0A4R9H938-F1
#
_cell.length_a   1.000
_cell.length_b   1.000
_cell.length_c   1.000
_cell.angle_alpha   90.00
_cell.angle_beta   90.00
_cell.angle_gamma   90.00
#
_symmetry.space_group_name_H-M   'P 1'
#
loop_
_entity.id
_entity.type
_entity.pdbx_description
1 polymer ?
#
loop_
_entity_poly.entity_id
_entity_poly.type
_entity_poly.pdbx_seq_one_letter_code
_entity_poly.pdbx_strand_id
1 'polypeptide(L)'
;MLILVVDDSYQNRKLISAQLENGSRKIYTASNGLEALEILENTVVDLIISDILMPQMDGYQFCSRVRQNDKFKHIPIIIYTATYTSDSDEKLSFDLGADAFLKKPAGLKLLEETVTKLLQNPRSKRNVKELVLDSAPLRQYNHRLVEKLEEKNFELLRRSEELGYEIEERRRAERLNREGEELFKELTDAIHEVFWMTSLSKNEIVYISQGYEQIWGRSRQSLLENPISWMECIHPDDRDRVMNSARTRQVTGEYREEYRIIRPDGEIRWIRDKAFPVKNEKGDTIRVAGVAEDITEHKLKEFQLKDVERRKAELEEQLIQAQKLESLGTLASGIAHDFNNILSIIMGHTSVIENNRNNPEKFSQHVSALHMATQRGASLVKQLLTFARKTEFNLEPAQINDIILEISKLISQTFPKNVRLLTDFQEDLPLVHVDTNQIHQVLLNLCVNARDAMQDGGLLTIETFLAESENLKMGYSKSLAEKYVILRISDSGSGMSEKTKQRIFEPFFTTKDIGKGTGLGLALAYSVIDNHKGWIEVDSELGKGTTFFVYLPVPKEKPKVNIKPSYSESETLGGEESILVIEDEELLRNMLADLLESKGYKVYLARDGEDGVEQFLLKHSEIQLVLTDLGLPKFGGGEVIKRIRAIHSSVKILLASGFMEPELKLSLKDYGVSYFIQKPYLGADILSCIRSALDQK
;
A
#
# COMPACT_ATOMS: atom_id res chain seq x y z
N MET A 1 -81.22 53.53 -41.96
CA MET A 1 -80.79 54.63 -41.07
C MET A 1 -79.30 54.53 -40.81
N LEU A 2 -78.59 55.65 -40.72
CA LEU A 2 -77.14 55.69 -40.52
C LEU A 2 -76.82 56.35 -39.17
N ILE A 3 -76.10 55.64 -38.30
CA ILE A 3 -75.68 56.12 -36.99
C ILE A 3 -74.16 56.34 -37.01
N LEU A 4 -73.71 57.51 -36.56
CA LEU A 4 -72.29 57.82 -36.40
C LEU A 4 -71.86 57.61 -34.94
N VAL A 5 -70.94 56.68 -34.71
CA VAL A 5 -70.33 56.40 -33.40
C VAL A 5 -68.96 57.06 -33.34
N VAL A 6 -68.80 58.03 -32.43
CA VAL A 6 -67.56 58.79 -32.23
C VAL A 6 -67.00 58.43 -30.86
N ASP A 7 -65.87 57.74 -30.84
CA ASP A 7 -65.23 57.25 -29.62
C ASP A 7 -63.75 57.00 -29.92
N ASP A 8 -62.82 57.36 -29.06
CA ASP A 8 -61.39 57.19 -29.31
C ASP A 8 -60.96 55.71 -29.22
N SER A 9 -61.65 54.92 -28.41
CA SER A 9 -61.43 53.49 -28.26
C SER A 9 -62.02 52.69 -29.43
N TYR A 10 -61.14 52.05 -30.19
CA TYR A 10 -61.53 51.12 -31.26
C TYR A 10 -62.43 49.98 -30.76
N GLN A 11 -62.19 49.50 -29.53
CA GLN A 11 -63.01 48.43 -28.93
C GLN A 11 -64.43 48.91 -28.64
N ASN A 12 -64.60 50.13 -28.12
CA ASN A 12 -65.91 50.72 -27.86
C ASN A 12 -66.69 50.95 -29.16
N ARG A 13 -66.02 51.51 -30.19
CA ARG A 13 -66.63 51.69 -31.52
C ARG A 13 -67.15 50.37 -32.08
N LYS A 14 -66.35 49.30 -31.99
CA LYS A 14 -66.78 47.95 -32.41
C LYS A 14 -67.95 47.42 -31.58
N LEU A 15 -67.91 47.58 -30.26
CA LEU A 15 -68.97 47.09 -29.39
C LEU A 15 -70.30 47.79 -29.68
N ILE A 16 -70.31 49.13 -29.72
CA ILE A 16 -71.51 49.91 -30.01
C ILE A 16 -72.03 49.60 -31.41
N SER A 17 -71.13 49.44 -32.39
CA SER A 17 -71.50 49.04 -33.75
C SER A 17 -72.19 47.68 -33.74
N ALA A 18 -71.60 46.67 -33.10
CA ALA A 18 -72.19 45.33 -33.00
C ALA A 18 -73.53 45.31 -32.24
N GLN A 19 -73.73 46.24 -31.30
CA GLN A 19 -74.97 46.36 -30.54
C GLN A 19 -76.12 47.01 -31.34
N LEU A 20 -75.81 47.91 -32.28
CA LEU A 20 -76.81 48.72 -32.98
C LEU A 20 -76.99 48.38 -34.46
N GLU A 21 -76.03 47.67 -35.05
CA GLU A 21 -76.07 47.22 -36.44
C GLU A 21 -77.13 46.13 -36.63
N ASN A 22 -78.04 46.34 -37.58
CA ASN A 22 -79.03 45.36 -37.99
C ASN A 22 -79.42 45.61 -39.45
N GLY A 23 -80.28 44.78 -40.04
CA GLY A 23 -80.64 44.86 -41.47
C GLY A 23 -81.21 46.21 -41.95
N SER A 24 -81.60 47.12 -41.06
CA SER A 24 -82.11 48.46 -41.39
C SER A 24 -81.24 49.63 -40.91
N ARG A 25 -80.12 49.36 -40.19
CA ARG A 25 -79.21 50.35 -39.61
C ARG A 25 -77.76 50.12 -40.07
N LYS A 26 -77.13 51.15 -40.63
CA LYS A 26 -75.69 51.17 -40.95
C LYS A 26 -74.95 52.00 -39.92
N ILE A 27 -73.76 51.55 -39.52
CA ILE A 27 -72.94 52.26 -38.54
C ILE A 27 -71.69 52.82 -39.22
N TYR A 28 -71.43 54.12 -39.01
CA TYR A 28 -70.16 54.76 -39.32
C TYR A 28 -69.44 55.04 -38.01
N THR A 29 -68.11 55.02 -38.05
CA THR A 29 -67.29 55.19 -36.86
C THR A 29 -66.22 56.24 -37.08
N ALA A 30 -66.01 57.12 -36.10
CA ALA A 30 -64.92 58.09 -36.07
C ALA A 30 -64.16 58.00 -34.74
N SER A 31 -62.86 58.27 -34.76
CA SER A 31 -61.98 58.21 -33.60
C SER A 31 -61.94 59.50 -32.77
N ASN A 32 -62.45 60.61 -33.30
CA ASN A 32 -62.49 61.90 -32.61
C ASN A 32 -63.51 62.85 -33.26
N GLY A 33 -63.76 64.00 -32.63
CA GLY A 33 -64.72 65.00 -33.12
C GLY A 33 -64.37 65.66 -34.46
N LEU A 34 -63.08 65.75 -34.86
CA LEU A 34 -62.69 66.32 -36.16
C LEU A 34 -63.05 65.36 -37.30
N GLU A 35 -62.65 64.10 -37.18
CA GLU A 35 -62.99 63.04 -38.14
C GLU A 35 -64.51 62.88 -38.27
N ALA A 36 -65.24 62.99 -37.17
CA ALA A 36 -66.69 62.94 -37.17
C ALA A 36 -67.33 64.10 -37.96
N LEU A 37 -66.79 65.32 -37.86
CA LEU A 37 -67.27 66.45 -38.67
C LEU A 37 -67.01 66.24 -40.15
N GLU A 38 -65.84 65.71 -40.53
CA GLU A 38 -65.51 65.39 -41.91
C GLU A 38 -66.47 64.34 -42.51
N ILE A 39 -66.87 63.34 -41.71
CA ILE A 39 -67.89 62.38 -42.10
C ILE A 39 -69.26 63.06 -42.29
N LEU A 40 -69.66 63.96 -41.40
CA LEU A 40 -70.94 64.68 -41.47
C LEU A 40 -71.02 65.63 -42.69
N GLU A 41 -69.90 66.11 -43.19
CA GLU A 41 -69.87 66.92 -44.41
C GLU A 41 -70.19 66.10 -45.66
N ASN A 42 -69.75 64.84 -45.69
CA ASN A 42 -69.80 63.98 -46.86
C ASN A 42 -70.93 62.93 -46.80
N THR A 43 -71.53 62.71 -45.64
CA THR A 43 -72.49 61.62 -45.39
C THR A 43 -73.73 62.13 -44.66
N VAL A 44 -74.93 61.69 -45.07
CA VAL A 44 -76.17 61.97 -44.33
C VAL A 44 -76.27 61.01 -43.16
N VAL A 45 -76.22 61.56 -41.93
CA VAL A 45 -76.27 60.80 -40.67
C VAL A 45 -77.60 61.08 -39.97
N ASP A 46 -78.26 60.04 -39.48
CA ASP A 46 -79.57 60.14 -38.83
C ASP A 46 -79.47 60.31 -37.30
N LEU A 47 -78.38 59.85 -36.67
CA LEU A 47 -78.11 59.99 -35.23
C LEU A 47 -76.62 59.87 -34.91
N ILE A 48 -76.15 60.62 -33.91
CA ILE A 48 -74.77 60.61 -33.43
C ILE A 48 -74.71 60.04 -32.02
N ILE A 49 -73.75 59.16 -31.75
CA ILE A 49 -73.36 58.71 -30.42
C ILE A 49 -71.91 59.14 -30.22
N SER A 50 -71.63 60.00 -29.24
CA SER A 50 -70.29 60.55 -29.01
C SER A 50 -69.82 60.28 -27.59
N ASP A 51 -68.58 59.84 -27.42
CA ASP A 51 -67.88 59.97 -26.15
C ASP A 51 -67.59 61.46 -25.86
N ILE A 52 -67.45 61.79 -24.57
CA ILE A 52 -66.99 63.11 -24.13
C ILE A 52 -65.48 63.20 -24.26
N LEU A 53 -64.74 62.18 -23.83
CA LEU A 53 -63.28 62.25 -23.82
C LEU A 53 -62.74 61.65 -25.09
N MET A 54 -62.31 62.53 -25.98
CA MET A 54 -61.70 62.14 -27.25
C MET A 54 -60.52 63.08 -27.52
N PRO A 55 -59.43 62.58 -28.14
CA PRO A 55 -58.30 63.40 -28.50
C PRO A 55 -58.66 64.40 -29.62
N GLN A 56 -57.90 65.48 -29.75
CA GLN A 56 -58.03 66.56 -30.75
C GLN A 56 -59.31 67.42 -30.62
N MET A 57 -60.49 66.79 -30.55
CA MET A 57 -61.75 67.46 -30.28
C MET A 57 -62.61 66.55 -29.41
N ASP A 58 -62.89 67.02 -28.19
CA ASP A 58 -63.71 66.33 -27.22
C ASP A 58 -65.21 66.35 -27.61
N GLY A 59 -66.03 65.53 -26.96
CA GLY A 59 -67.46 65.43 -27.25
C GLY A 59 -68.26 66.69 -26.93
N TYR A 60 -67.80 67.53 -26.01
CA TYR A 60 -68.46 68.81 -25.70
C TYR A 60 -68.25 69.81 -26.83
N GLN A 61 -67.00 69.97 -27.28
CA GLN A 61 -66.62 70.80 -28.43
C GLN A 61 -67.27 70.30 -29.71
N PHE A 62 -67.29 68.98 -29.93
CA PHE A 62 -67.93 68.36 -31.08
C PHE A 62 -69.45 68.61 -31.07
N CYS A 63 -70.14 68.34 -29.95
CA CYS A 63 -71.57 68.60 -29.81
C CYS A 63 -71.92 70.07 -30.09
N SER A 64 -71.14 70.99 -29.51
CA SER A 64 -71.32 72.43 -29.73
C SER A 64 -71.15 72.83 -31.20
N ARG A 65 -70.09 72.34 -31.88
CA ARG A 65 -69.87 72.57 -33.32
C ARG A 65 -70.99 72.00 -34.19
N VAL A 66 -71.48 70.80 -33.88
CA VAL A 66 -72.61 70.18 -34.59
C VAL A 66 -73.86 71.08 -34.49
N ARG A 67 -74.09 71.70 -33.34
CA ARG A 67 -75.25 72.59 -33.13
C ARG A 67 -75.10 73.97 -33.78
N GLN A 68 -73.89 74.46 -33.97
CA GLN A 68 -73.63 75.75 -34.62
C GLN A 68 -73.72 75.68 -36.17
N ASN A 69 -73.70 74.49 -36.76
CA ASN A 69 -73.71 74.31 -38.21
C ASN A 69 -75.12 74.03 -38.74
N ASP A 70 -75.63 74.88 -39.64
CA ASP A 70 -76.97 74.77 -40.21
C ASP A 70 -77.25 73.44 -40.93
N LYS A 71 -76.21 72.80 -41.49
CA LYS A 71 -76.34 71.55 -42.26
C LYS A 71 -76.70 70.35 -41.39
N PHE A 72 -76.21 70.28 -40.15
CA PHE A 72 -76.36 69.10 -39.28
C PHE A 72 -76.84 69.39 -37.86
N LYS A 73 -77.15 70.66 -37.51
CA LYS A 73 -77.72 71.02 -36.19
C LYS A 73 -79.00 70.30 -35.80
N HIS A 74 -79.71 69.70 -36.76
CA HIS A 74 -80.95 68.97 -36.53
C HIS A 74 -80.74 67.52 -36.05
N ILE A 75 -79.56 66.94 -36.28
CA ILE A 75 -79.25 65.54 -36.01
C ILE A 75 -79.26 65.28 -34.48
N PRO A 76 -79.99 64.27 -33.98
CA PRO A 76 -79.97 63.88 -32.57
C PRO A 76 -78.57 63.42 -32.11
N ILE A 77 -78.12 63.89 -30.95
CA ILE A 77 -76.83 63.49 -30.34
C ILE A 77 -77.06 62.80 -29.01
N ILE A 78 -76.51 61.61 -28.85
CA ILE A 78 -76.39 60.90 -27.58
C ILE A 78 -74.96 61.07 -27.08
N ILE A 79 -74.78 61.65 -25.91
CA ILE A 79 -73.50 61.60 -25.21
C ILE A 79 -73.42 60.27 -24.47
N TYR A 80 -72.42 59.45 -24.78
CA TYR A 80 -72.22 58.14 -24.18
C TYR A 80 -70.81 58.04 -23.61
N THR A 81 -70.67 58.15 -22.28
CA THR A 81 -69.36 58.29 -21.61
C THR A 81 -69.21 57.37 -20.40
N ALA A 82 -67.98 56.93 -20.11
CA ALA A 82 -67.62 56.13 -18.93
C ALA A 82 -67.21 56.98 -17.71
N THR A 83 -66.96 58.27 -17.89
CA THR A 83 -66.34 59.10 -16.84
C THR A 83 -67.35 59.69 -15.87
N TYR A 84 -66.93 59.77 -14.60
CA TYR A 84 -67.64 60.27 -13.41
C TYR A 84 -68.66 61.37 -13.70
N THR A 85 -69.87 60.94 -14.05
CA THR A 85 -70.99 61.78 -14.45
C THR A 85 -71.51 62.50 -13.22
N SER A 86 -70.94 63.66 -12.94
CA SER A 86 -71.55 64.59 -12.01
C SER A 86 -72.86 65.10 -12.63
N ASP A 87 -73.83 65.51 -11.82
CA ASP A 87 -75.02 66.19 -12.32
C ASP A 87 -74.65 67.42 -13.20
N SER A 88 -73.45 67.97 -13.01
CA SER A 88 -72.90 69.03 -13.85
C SER A 88 -72.51 68.59 -15.27
N ASP A 89 -72.02 67.37 -15.48
CA ASP A 89 -71.61 66.89 -16.82
C ASP A 89 -72.81 66.58 -17.72
N GLU A 90 -73.82 65.94 -17.13
CA GLU A 90 -75.10 65.70 -17.79
C GLU A 90 -75.80 67.03 -18.13
N LYS A 91 -75.85 67.96 -17.17
CA LYS A 91 -76.39 69.29 -17.38
C LYS A 91 -75.64 70.07 -18.46
N LEU A 92 -74.31 70.01 -18.47
CA LEU A 92 -73.49 70.65 -19.49
C LEU A 92 -73.71 70.03 -20.88
N SER A 93 -73.80 68.70 -20.96
CA SER A 93 -74.11 67.98 -22.21
C SER A 93 -75.42 68.46 -22.82
N PHE A 94 -76.47 68.59 -22.00
CA PHE A 94 -77.77 69.09 -22.43
C PHE A 94 -77.74 70.58 -22.79
N ASP A 95 -77.04 71.41 -21.99
CA ASP A 95 -76.85 72.83 -22.28
C ASP A 95 -76.15 73.06 -23.63
N LEU A 96 -75.27 72.15 -24.05
CA LEU A 96 -74.59 72.19 -25.35
C LEU A 96 -75.40 71.56 -26.50
N GLY A 97 -76.60 71.05 -26.21
CA GLY A 97 -77.56 70.58 -27.20
C GLY A 97 -77.58 69.08 -27.45
N ALA A 98 -77.01 68.25 -26.55
CA ALA A 98 -77.25 66.81 -26.58
C ALA A 98 -78.74 66.49 -26.38
N ASP A 99 -79.21 65.41 -27.00
CA ASP A 99 -80.60 64.95 -26.91
C ASP A 99 -80.79 63.85 -25.87
N ALA A 100 -79.74 63.09 -25.59
CA ALA A 100 -79.68 62.14 -24.48
C ALA A 100 -78.27 62.04 -23.92
N PHE A 101 -78.19 61.57 -22.67
CA PHE A 101 -76.95 61.30 -21.96
C PHE A 101 -77.02 59.90 -21.38
N LEU A 102 -76.03 59.06 -21.67
CA LEU A 102 -75.95 57.67 -21.24
C LEU A 102 -74.59 57.39 -20.60
N LYS A 103 -74.59 56.61 -19.53
CA LYS A 103 -73.38 56.18 -18.82
C LYS A 103 -72.92 54.83 -19.33
N LYS A 104 -71.63 54.68 -19.65
CA LYS A 104 -71.00 53.39 -19.98
C LYS A 104 -70.72 52.62 -18.69
N PRO A 105 -71.01 51.30 -18.64
CA PRO A 105 -71.73 50.53 -19.63
C PRO A 105 -73.25 50.71 -19.50
N ALA A 106 -73.92 51.11 -20.59
CA ALA A 106 -75.38 51.02 -20.67
C ALA A 106 -75.74 49.62 -21.16
N GLY A 107 -76.77 49.00 -20.57
CA GLY A 107 -77.28 47.74 -21.08
C GLY A 107 -77.81 47.90 -22.51
N LEU A 108 -77.65 46.87 -23.35
CA LEU A 108 -78.07 46.87 -24.77
C LEU A 108 -79.48 47.45 -24.97
N LYS A 109 -80.43 46.99 -24.13
CA LYS A 109 -81.83 47.41 -24.18
C LYS A 109 -82.00 48.92 -23.98
N LEU A 110 -81.29 49.52 -23.03
CA LEU A 110 -81.38 50.96 -22.73
C LEU A 110 -80.81 51.80 -23.87
N LEU A 111 -79.69 51.36 -24.46
CA LEU A 111 -79.07 52.04 -25.60
C LEU A 111 -79.99 51.96 -26.83
N GLU A 112 -80.54 50.78 -27.15
CA GLU A 112 -81.47 50.61 -28.27
C GLU A 112 -82.78 51.38 -28.08
N GLU A 113 -83.35 51.39 -26.88
CA GLU A 113 -84.57 52.16 -26.55
C GLU A 113 -84.33 53.65 -26.75
N THR A 114 -83.18 54.17 -26.29
CA THR A 114 -82.83 55.59 -26.43
C THR A 114 -82.63 55.99 -27.89
N VAL A 115 -81.89 55.18 -28.66
CA VAL A 115 -81.70 55.38 -30.10
C VAL A 115 -83.04 55.36 -30.83
N THR A 116 -83.88 54.38 -30.56
CA THR A 116 -85.19 54.23 -31.23
C THR A 116 -86.12 55.42 -30.91
N LYS A 117 -86.16 55.85 -29.64
CA LYS A 117 -86.97 56.99 -29.19
C LYS A 117 -86.57 58.29 -29.89
N LEU A 118 -85.26 58.56 -30.03
CA LEU A 118 -84.76 59.78 -30.65
C LEU A 118 -84.95 59.81 -32.17
N LEU A 119 -84.89 58.64 -32.82
CA LEU A 119 -85.15 58.53 -34.25
C LEU A 119 -86.65 58.68 -34.58
N GLN A 120 -87.56 58.24 -33.72
CA GLN A 120 -89.00 58.37 -33.92
C GLN A 120 -89.53 59.77 -33.58
N ASN A 121 -89.00 60.40 -32.52
CA ASN A 121 -89.44 61.72 -32.04
C ASN A 121 -88.25 62.69 -31.94
N PRO A 122 -87.67 63.14 -33.08
CA PRO A 122 -86.59 64.09 -33.06
C PRO A 122 -87.06 65.44 -32.48
N ARG A 123 -86.30 65.98 -31.52
CA ARG A 123 -86.59 67.29 -30.91
C ARG A 123 -86.50 68.40 -31.96
N SER A 124 -87.59 69.14 -32.14
CA SER A 124 -87.68 70.23 -33.15
C SER A 124 -87.11 71.57 -32.67
N LYS A 125 -86.95 71.77 -31.36
CA LYS A 125 -86.30 72.97 -30.75
C LYS A 125 -85.32 72.53 -29.65
N ARG A 126 -84.12 73.09 -29.66
CA ARG A 126 -83.04 72.87 -28.67
C ARG A 126 -82.59 74.23 -28.13
N ASN A 127 -82.50 74.36 -26.80
CA ASN A 127 -81.95 75.57 -26.17
C ASN A 127 -80.45 75.36 -25.98
N VAL A 128 -79.64 75.84 -26.93
CA VAL A 128 -78.19 75.61 -26.95
C VAL A 128 -77.49 76.82 -26.36
N LYS A 129 -76.70 76.61 -25.30
CA LYS A 129 -75.79 77.61 -24.73
C LYS A 129 -74.45 77.56 -25.44
N GLU A 130 -73.79 78.71 -25.54
CA GLU A 130 -72.45 78.81 -26.11
C GLU A 130 -71.41 78.19 -25.17
N LEU A 131 -70.47 77.40 -25.73
CA LEU A 131 -69.44 76.72 -24.94
C LEU A 131 -68.42 77.72 -24.42
N VAL A 132 -68.46 78.04 -23.13
CA VAL A 132 -67.42 78.81 -22.46
C VAL A 132 -66.33 77.85 -21.98
N LEU A 133 -65.17 77.89 -22.63
CA LEU A 133 -64.01 77.02 -22.38
C LEU A 133 -63.44 77.08 -20.95
N ASP A 134 -63.87 78.04 -20.12
CA ASP A 134 -63.31 78.33 -18.79
C ASP A 134 -64.27 78.00 -17.62
N SER A 135 -65.17 77.01 -17.79
CA SER A 135 -66.13 76.62 -16.76
C SER A 135 -65.48 75.90 -15.56
N ALA A 136 -65.96 76.19 -14.34
CA ALA A 136 -65.46 75.59 -13.09
C ALA A 136 -65.39 74.04 -13.07
N PRO A 137 -66.32 73.29 -13.69
CA PRO A 137 -66.26 71.82 -13.72
C PRO A 137 -65.05 71.26 -14.47
N LEU A 138 -64.66 71.87 -15.61
CA LEU A 138 -63.48 71.44 -16.38
C LEU A 138 -62.17 71.64 -15.62
N ARG A 139 -62.04 72.72 -14.84
CA ARG A 139 -60.86 72.96 -14.00
C ARG A 139 -60.72 71.91 -12.88
N GLN A 140 -61.84 71.56 -12.24
CA GLN A 140 -61.84 70.58 -11.16
C GLN A 140 -61.57 69.15 -11.67
N TYR A 141 -62.01 68.85 -12.90
CA TYR A 141 -61.70 67.61 -13.60
C TYR A 141 -60.21 67.49 -13.97
N ASN A 142 -59.63 68.52 -14.57
CA ASN A 142 -58.20 68.54 -14.93
C ASN A 142 -57.30 68.40 -13.70
N HIS A 143 -57.64 69.05 -12.58
CA HIS A 143 -56.86 68.95 -11.36
C HIS A 143 -56.82 67.52 -10.80
N ARG A 144 -57.96 66.82 -10.75
CA ARG A 144 -58.02 65.43 -10.29
C ARG A 144 -57.33 64.43 -11.24
N LEU A 145 -57.33 64.72 -12.54
CA LEU A 145 -56.60 63.90 -13.52
C LEU A 145 -55.08 64.04 -13.33
N VAL A 146 -54.60 65.26 -13.05
CA VAL A 146 -53.20 65.52 -12.72
C VAL A 146 -52.79 64.79 -11.44
N GLU A 147 -53.58 64.85 -10.37
CA GLU A 147 -53.29 64.12 -9.13
C GLU A 147 -53.15 62.60 -9.36
N LYS A 148 -54.07 61.98 -10.12
CA LYS A 148 -53.97 60.54 -10.44
C LYS A 148 -52.77 60.20 -11.34
N LEU A 149 -52.40 61.10 -12.25
CA LEU A 149 -51.21 60.95 -13.08
C LEU A 149 -49.93 61.02 -12.24
N GLU A 150 -49.88 61.91 -11.26
CA GLU A 150 -48.78 62.02 -10.31
C GLU A 150 -48.66 60.76 -9.43
N GLU A 151 -49.78 60.25 -8.90
CA GLU A 151 -49.81 58.99 -8.15
C GLU A 151 -49.29 57.79 -8.98
N LYS A 152 -49.79 57.65 -10.22
CA LYS A 152 -49.35 56.59 -11.16
C LYS A 152 -47.87 56.71 -11.51
N ASN A 153 -47.37 57.92 -11.74
CA ASN A 153 -45.96 58.14 -12.02
C ASN A 153 -45.07 57.78 -10.82
N PHE A 154 -45.52 58.09 -9.61
CA PHE A 154 -44.80 57.72 -8.40
C PHE A 154 -44.76 56.20 -8.18
N GLU A 155 -45.88 55.50 -8.46
CA GLU A 155 -45.93 54.04 -8.44
C GLU A 155 -44.98 53.40 -9.47
N LEU A 156 -44.94 53.94 -10.69
CA LEU A 156 -44.04 53.48 -11.75
C LEU A 156 -42.57 53.73 -11.42
N LEU A 157 -42.23 54.88 -10.83
CA LEU A 157 -40.88 55.19 -10.38
C LEU A 157 -40.40 54.17 -9.34
N ARG A 158 -41.21 53.89 -8.32
CA ARG A 158 -40.89 52.85 -7.31
C ARG A 158 -40.69 51.49 -7.97
N ARG A 159 -41.58 51.08 -8.87
CA ARG A 159 -41.46 49.77 -9.54
C ARG A 159 -40.22 49.68 -10.42
N SER A 160 -39.84 50.77 -11.06
CA SER A 160 -38.61 50.86 -11.86
C SER A 160 -37.36 50.75 -10.98
N GLU A 161 -37.36 51.38 -9.80
CA GLU A 161 -36.27 51.26 -8.82
C GLU A 161 -36.13 49.83 -8.29
N GLU A 162 -37.25 49.19 -7.91
CA GLU A 162 -37.28 47.79 -7.47
C GLU A 162 -36.70 46.83 -8.52
N LEU A 163 -37.13 46.96 -9.78
CA LEU A 163 -36.62 46.13 -10.88
C LEU A 163 -35.14 46.41 -11.17
N GLY A 164 -34.70 47.66 -11.02
CA GLY A 164 -33.29 48.03 -11.14
C GLY A 164 -32.43 47.26 -10.14
N TYR A 165 -32.88 47.18 -8.89
CA TYR A 165 -32.20 46.45 -7.83
C TYR A 165 -32.17 44.93 -8.10
N GLU A 166 -33.30 44.32 -8.51
CA GLU A 166 -33.38 42.88 -8.81
C GLU A 166 -32.46 42.48 -9.99
N ILE A 167 -32.38 43.31 -11.03
CA ILE A 167 -31.49 43.09 -12.17
C ILE A 167 -30.01 43.19 -11.74
N GLU A 168 -29.68 44.15 -10.87
CA GLU A 168 -28.31 44.32 -10.37
C GLU A 168 -27.87 43.14 -9.51
N GLU A 169 -28.73 42.68 -8.59
CA GLU A 169 -28.52 41.47 -7.78
C GLU A 169 -28.28 40.24 -8.66
N ARG A 170 -29.15 40.01 -9.65
CA ARG A 170 -29.01 38.88 -10.58
C ARG A 170 -27.72 38.96 -11.38
N ARG A 171 -27.37 40.12 -11.93
CA ARG A 171 -26.11 40.32 -12.66
C ARG A 171 -24.89 40.11 -11.79
N ARG A 172 -24.95 40.50 -10.51
CA ARG A 172 -23.88 40.27 -9.56
C ARG A 172 -23.71 38.78 -9.26
N ALA A 173 -24.80 38.05 -9.05
CA ALA A 173 -24.77 36.61 -8.85
C ALA A 173 -24.22 35.86 -10.07
N GLU A 174 -24.69 36.21 -11.28
CA GLU A 174 -24.20 35.63 -12.54
C GLU A 174 -22.70 35.92 -12.75
N ARG A 175 -22.24 37.13 -12.43
CA ARG A 175 -20.81 37.49 -12.51
C ARG A 175 -19.97 36.68 -11.53
N LEU A 176 -20.36 36.61 -10.26
CA LEU A 176 -19.65 35.82 -9.24
C LEU A 176 -19.60 34.34 -9.60
N ASN A 177 -20.68 33.78 -10.15
CA ASN A 177 -20.70 32.39 -10.59
C ASN A 177 -19.75 32.16 -11.77
N ARG A 178 -19.75 33.07 -12.75
CA ARG A 178 -18.83 33.02 -13.88
C ARG A 178 -17.37 33.16 -13.46
N GLU A 179 -17.06 34.11 -12.58
CA GLU A 179 -15.72 34.29 -12.00
C GLU A 179 -15.28 33.03 -11.23
N GLY A 180 -16.19 32.39 -10.50
CA GLY A 180 -15.94 31.13 -9.80
C GLY A 180 -15.68 29.95 -10.77
N GLU A 181 -16.45 29.83 -11.85
CA GLU A 181 -16.26 28.81 -12.89
C GLU A 181 -14.93 29.01 -13.64
N GLU A 182 -14.60 30.25 -14.00
CA GLU A 182 -13.33 30.60 -14.66
C GLU A 182 -12.14 30.30 -13.74
N LEU A 183 -12.20 30.71 -12.46
CA LEU A 183 -11.16 30.41 -11.48
C LEU A 183 -11.00 28.90 -11.23
N PHE A 184 -12.09 28.16 -11.12
CA PHE A 184 -12.03 26.70 -10.95
C PHE A 184 -11.33 26.04 -12.14
N LYS A 185 -11.67 26.45 -13.36
CA LYS A 185 -11.03 25.95 -14.58
C LYS A 185 -9.53 26.26 -14.59
N GLU A 186 -9.14 27.50 -14.32
CA GLU A 186 -7.73 27.92 -14.24
C GLU A 186 -6.94 27.11 -13.22
N LEU A 187 -7.51 26.87 -12.02
CA LEU A 187 -6.86 26.06 -10.99
C LEU A 187 -6.70 24.60 -11.42
N THR A 188 -7.72 24.00 -12.04
CA THR A 188 -7.64 22.61 -12.51
C THR A 188 -6.73 22.42 -13.72
N ASP A 189 -6.53 23.46 -14.53
CA ASP A 189 -5.63 23.42 -15.68
C ASP A 189 -4.17 23.76 -15.27
N ALA A 190 -3.96 24.41 -14.11
CA ALA A 190 -2.63 24.69 -13.56
C ALA A 190 -2.00 23.48 -12.84
N ILE A 191 -2.79 22.51 -12.38
CA ILE A 191 -2.29 21.28 -11.78
C ILE A 191 -1.97 20.23 -12.86
N HIS A 192 -0.96 19.40 -12.60
CA HIS A 192 -0.59 18.30 -13.50
C HIS A 192 -1.50 17.06 -13.32
N GLU A 193 -2.37 17.07 -12.31
CA GLU A 193 -3.30 15.97 -12.03
C GLU A 193 -4.59 16.11 -12.83
N VAL A 194 -5.25 14.98 -13.08
CA VAL A 194 -6.54 14.94 -13.76
C VAL A 194 -7.66 14.96 -12.74
N PHE A 195 -8.39 16.07 -12.70
CA PHE A 195 -9.62 16.16 -11.92
C PHE A 195 -10.78 15.65 -12.77
N TRP A 196 -11.54 14.69 -12.25
CA TRP A 196 -12.68 14.11 -12.93
C TRP A 196 -13.90 14.07 -12.01
N MET A 197 -15.09 14.19 -12.59
CA MET A 197 -16.36 14.08 -11.86
C MET A 197 -17.40 13.36 -12.71
N THR A 198 -18.14 12.43 -12.11
CA THR A 198 -19.13 11.58 -12.78
C THR A 198 -20.45 11.54 -12.02
N SER A 199 -21.51 11.18 -12.73
CA SER A 199 -22.78 10.80 -12.11
C SER A 199 -22.65 9.48 -11.34
N LEU A 200 -23.56 9.21 -10.40
CA LEU A 200 -23.55 7.95 -9.62
C LEU A 200 -23.63 6.68 -10.48
N SER A 201 -24.37 6.75 -11.59
CA SER A 201 -24.49 5.65 -12.55
C SER A 201 -23.23 5.47 -13.40
N LYS A 202 -22.28 6.42 -13.34
CA LYS A 202 -21.05 6.48 -14.13
C LYS A 202 -21.26 6.49 -15.64
N ASN A 203 -22.48 6.79 -16.08
CA ASN A 203 -22.86 6.89 -17.49
C ASN A 203 -22.73 8.31 -18.04
N GLU A 204 -22.28 9.26 -17.22
CA GLU A 204 -22.10 10.65 -17.60
C GLU A 204 -20.88 11.22 -16.88
N ILE A 205 -19.99 11.84 -17.65
CA ILE A 205 -18.88 12.64 -17.13
C ILE A 205 -19.39 14.07 -16.95
N VAL A 206 -19.49 14.52 -15.71
CA VAL A 206 -19.92 15.88 -15.37
C VAL A 206 -18.80 16.89 -15.61
N TYR A 207 -17.55 16.49 -15.37
CA TYR A 207 -16.38 17.33 -15.63
C TYR A 207 -15.12 16.47 -15.78
N ILE A 208 -14.19 16.93 -16.63
CA ILE A 208 -12.82 16.40 -16.71
C ILE A 208 -11.82 17.51 -17.10
N SER A 209 -10.74 17.64 -16.33
CA SER A 209 -9.71 18.67 -16.55
C SER A 209 -8.88 18.41 -17.80
N GLN A 210 -8.20 19.44 -18.31
CA GLN A 210 -7.38 19.33 -19.53
C GLN A 210 -6.22 18.33 -19.40
N GLY A 211 -5.72 18.09 -18.18
CA GLY A 211 -4.67 17.11 -17.92
C GLY A 211 -4.97 15.71 -18.46
N TYR A 212 -6.25 15.35 -18.62
CA TYR A 212 -6.65 14.08 -19.24
C TYR A 212 -6.06 13.90 -20.65
N GLU A 213 -6.09 14.92 -21.49
CA GLU A 213 -5.60 14.79 -22.87
C GLU A 213 -4.09 14.57 -22.91
N GLN A 214 -3.37 15.21 -21.99
CA GLN A 214 -1.92 15.10 -21.86
C GLN A 214 -1.49 13.75 -21.28
N ILE A 215 -2.21 13.24 -20.26
CA ILE A 215 -1.84 12.02 -19.55
C ILE A 215 -2.38 10.75 -20.25
N TRP A 216 -3.60 10.77 -20.78
CA TRP A 216 -4.22 9.63 -21.47
C TRP A 216 -3.98 9.62 -22.98
N GLY A 217 -3.54 10.73 -23.58
CA GLY A 217 -3.36 10.84 -25.04
C GLY A 217 -4.67 10.77 -25.83
N ARG A 218 -5.81 10.97 -25.16
CA ARG A 218 -7.17 10.91 -25.73
C ARG A 218 -7.89 12.23 -25.52
N SER A 219 -8.73 12.64 -26.47
CA SER A 219 -9.52 13.86 -26.30
C SER A 219 -10.57 13.71 -25.20
N ARG A 220 -10.80 14.76 -24.41
CA ARG A 220 -11.90 14.83 -23.44
C ARG A 220 -13.25 14.61 -24.11
N GLN A 221 -13.41 15.11 -25.34
CA GLN A 221 -14.64 14.94 -26.12
C GLN A 221 -14.99 13.46 -26.31
N SER A 222 -13.99 12.62 -26.56
CA SER A 222 -14.20 11.17 -26.72
C SER A 222 -14.73 10.50 -25.44
N LEU A 223 -14.28 10.98 -24.28
CA LEU A 223 -14.74 10.47 -22.98
C LEU A 223 -16.12 11.03 -22.60
N LEU A 224 -16.45 12.26 -23.01
CA LEU A 224 -17.78 12.83 -22.84
C LEU A 224 -18.83 12.08 -23.69
N GLU A 225 -18.45 11.68 -24.91
CA GLU A 225 -19.30 10.90 -25.82
C GLU A 225 -19.46 9.44 -25.39
N ASN A 226 -18.39 8.85 -24.85
CA ASN A 226 -18.40 7.50 -24.30
C ASN A 226 -17.80 7.46 -22.88
N PRO A 227 -18.59 7.76 -21.83
CA PRO A 227 -18.15 7.78 -20.42
C PRO A 227 -17.58 6.47 -19.88
N ILE A 228 -17.71 5.37 -20.63
CA ILE A 228 -17.24 4.04 -20.29
C ILE A 228 -15.82 3.78 -20.87
N SER A 229 -15.36 4.58 -21.83
CA SER A 229 -14.11 4.33 -22.58
C SER A 229 -12.83 4.44 -21.75
N TRP A 230 -12.87 5.06 -20.55
CA TRP A 230 -11.71 5.09 -19.65
C TRP A 230 -11.31 3.69 -19.15
N MET A 231 -12.23 2.72 -19.16
CA MET A 231 -11.92 1.34 -18.76
C MET A 231 -11.08 0.62 -19.81
N GLU A 232 -11.22 1.00 -21.07
CA GLU A 232 -10.55 0.37 -22.21
C GLU A 232 -9.05 0.65 -22.21
N CYS A 233 -8.64 1.81 -21.70
CA CYS A 233 -7.21 2.16 -21.61
C CYS A 233 -6.52 1.51 -20.41
N ILE A 234 -7.24 0.92 -19.45
CA ILE A 234 -6.59 0.22 -18.33
C ILE A 234 -5.90 -1.04 -18.87
N HIS A 235 -4.66 -1.25 -18.43
CA HIS A 235 -3.87 -2.42 -18.76
C HIS A 235 -4.64 -3.71 -18.42
N PRO A 236 -4.63 -4.75 -19.28
CA PRO A 236 -5.43 -5.96 -19.09
C PRO A 236 -5.31 -6.59 -17.69
N ASP A 237 -4.09 -6.74 -17.18
CA ASP A 237 -3.85 -7.32 -15.84
C ASP A 237 -4.45 -6.52 -14.67
N ASP A 238 -4.64 -5.21 -14.84
CA ASP A 238 -5.11 -4.33 -13.77
C ASP A 238 -6.63 -4.10 -13.83
N ARG A 239 -7.25 -4.36 -14.99
CA ARG A 239 -8.62 -3.97 -15.32
C ARG A 239 -9.65 -4.50 -14.33
N ASP A 240 -9.66 -5.80 -14.07
CA ASP A 240 -10.66 -6.41 -13.19
C ASP A 240 -10.56 -5.91 -11.75
N ARG A 241 -9.33 -5.75 -11.24
CA ARG A 241 -9.07 -5.21 -9.90
C ARG A 241 -9.59 -3.78 -9.78
N VAL A 242 -9.21 -2.91 -10.73
CA VAL A 242 -9.60 -1.50 -10.73
C VAL A 242 -11.12 -1.38 -10.83
N MET A 243 -11.75 -2.17 -11.69
CA MET A 243 -13.21 -2.17 -11.87
C MET A 243 -13.98 -2.57 -10.62
N ASN A 244 -13.53 -3.62 -9.92
CA ASN A 244 -14.16 -4.06 -8.69
C ASN A 244 -13.99 -3.04 -7.56
N SER A 245 -12.80 -2.45 -7.44
CA SER A 245 -12.53 -1.38 -6.47
C SER A 245 -13.36 -0.13 -6.77
N ALA A 246 -13.46 0.25 -8.05
CA ALA A 246 -14.23 1.42 -8.48
C ALA A 246 -15.73 1.28 -8.16
N ARG A 247 -16.30 0.09 -8.34
CA ARG A 247 -17.73 -0.17 -8.03
C ARG A 247 -18.04 -0.09 -6.54
N THR A 248 -17.12 -0.53 -5.69
CA THR A 248 -17.39 -0.72 -4.26
C THR A 248 -16.91 0.45 -3.39
N ARG A 249 -15.80 1.10 -3.75
CA ARG A 249 -15.10 2.04 -2.86
C ARG A 249 -15.21 3.52 -3.25
N GLN A 250 -15.62 3.84 -4.49
CA GLN A 250 -15.72 5.24 -4.92
C GLN A 250 -16.85 6.00 -4.21
N VAL A 251 -17.99 5.34 -4.01
CA VAL A 251 -19.17 5.93 -3.34
C VAL A 251 -18.93 6.07 -1.83
N THR A 252 -18.08 5.23 -1.23
CA THR A 252 -17.70 5.32 0.19
C THR A 252 -16.56 6.30 0.44
N GLY A 253 -15.83 6.72 -0.60
CA GLY A 253 -14.66 7.61 -0.49
C GLY A 253 -13.36 6.91 -0.10
N GLU A 254 -13.33 5.58 -0.11
CA GLU A 254 -12.17 4.76 0.23
C GLU A 254 -11.38 4.30 -1.02
N TYR A 255 -11.74 4.81 -2.19
CA TYR A 255 -11.09 4.43 -3.44
C TYR A 255 -9.72 5.11 -3.55
N ARG A 256 -8.67 4.29 -3.50
CA ARG A 256 -7.30 4.66 -3.76
C ARG A 256 -6.61 3.51 -4.48
N GLU A 257 -6.31 3.68 -5.75
CA GLU A 257 -5.73 2.63 -6.58
C GLU A 257 -4.52 3.15 -7.36
N GLU A 258 -3.52 2.29 -7.53
CA GLU A 258 -2.45 2.48 -8.52
C GLU A 258 -2.64 1.45 -9.64
N TYR A 259 -2.67 1.90 -10.89
CA TYR A 259 -2.87 1.03 -12.05
C TYR A 259 -2.19 1.58 -13.29
N ARG A 260 -1.97 0.69 -14.27
CA ARG A 260 -1.37 1.04 -15.55
C ARG A 260 -2.46 1.40 -16.57
N ILE A 261 -2.19 2.42 -17.35
CA ILE A 261 -2.94 2.73 -18.57
C ILE A 261 -2.05 2.53 -19.80
N ILE A 262 -2.67 2.17 -20.92
CA ILE A 262 -2.07 2.05 -22.24
C ILE A 262 -2.61 3.19 -23.09
N ARG A 263 -1.71 4.08 -23.53
CA ARG A 263 -2.02 5.19 -24.42
C ARG A 263 -2.25 4.71 -25.86
N PRO A 264 -2.89 5.52 -26.74
CA PRO A 264 -3.07 5.17 -28.15
C PRO A 264 -1.76 4.92 -28.92
N ASP A 265 -0.64 5.51 -28.49
CA ASP A 265 0.70 5.29 -29.04
C ASP A 265 1.38 4.01 -28.51
N GLY A 266 0.73 3.29 -27.59
CA GLY A 266 1.23 2.07 -26.94
C GLY A 266 2.06 2.32 -25.69
N GLU A 267 2.31 3.57 -25.30
CA GLU A 267 3.06 3.89 -24.08
C GLU A 267 2.26 3.51 -22.83
N ILE A 268 2.95 2.90 -21.85
CA ILE A 268 2.35 2.57 -20.55
C ILE A 268 2.63 3.70 -19.56
N ARG A 269 1.58 4.20 -18.92
CA ARG A 269 1.67 5.15 -17.80
C ARG A 269 1.10 4.54 -16.52
N TRP A 270 1.70 4.89 -15.39
CA TRP A 270 1.19 4.54 -14.07
C TRP A 270 0.36 5.68 -13.52
N ILE A 271 -0.87 5.36 -13.13
CA ILE A 271 -1.84 6.30 -12.60
C ILE A 271 -2.11 5.95 -11.14
N ARG A 272 -2.06 6.97 -10.29
CA ARG A 272 -2.60 6.91 -8.93
C ARG A 272 -3.91 7.67 -8.90
N ASP A 273 -4.99 6.98 -8.60
CA ASP A 273 -6.33 7.54 -8.65
C ASP A 273 -7.00 7.50 -7.28
N LYS A 274 -7.64 8.60 -6.91
CA LYS A 274 -8.36 8.77 -5.65
C LYS A 274 -9.74 9.33 -5.95
N ALA A 275 -10.78 8.75 -5.35
CA ALA A 275 -12.14 9.25 -5.52
C ALA A 275 -12.82 9.55 -4.18
N PHE A 276 -13.70 10.54 -4.19
CA PHE A 276 -14.47 10.99 -3.05
C PHE A 276 -15.93 11.30 -3.44
N PRO A 277 -16.91 11.00 -2.57
CA PRO A 277 -18.31 11.26 -2.82
C PRO A 277 -18.64 12.75 -2.63
N VAL A 278 -19.40 13.31 -3.57
CA VAL A 278 -19.99 14.65 -3.45
C VAL A 278 -21.42 14.50 -2.97
N LYS A 279 -21.75 15.14 -1.84
CA LYS A 279 -23.05 14.98 -1.15
C LYS A 279 -23.93 16.23 -1.31
N ASN A 280 -25.24 16.04 -1.29
CA ASN A 280 -26.21 17.13 -1.19
C ASN A 280 -26.37 17.60 0.27
N GLU A 281 -27.19 18.63 0.50
CA GLU A 281 -27.49 19.17 1.84
C GLU A 281 -28.13 18.15 2.80
N LYS A 282 -28.73 17.08 2.27
CA LYS A 282 -29.34 15.99 3.05
C LYS A 282 -28.32 14.89 3.42
N GLY A 283 -27.09 14.98 2.93
CA GLY A 283 -26.03 13.99 3.16
C GLY A 283 -26.02 12.82 2.17
N ASP A 284 -26.93 12.80 1.19
CA ASP A 284 -26.95 11.78 0.14
C ASP A 284 -25.86 12.06 -0.88
N THR A 285 -25.12 11.03 -1.29
CA THR A 285 -24.14 11.16 -2.37
C THR A 285 -24.90 11.41 -3.68
N ILE A 286 -24.53 12.45 -4.42
CA ILE A 286 -25.14 12.82 -5.71
C ILE A 286 -24.18 12.67 -6.88
N ARG A 287 -22.88 12.73 -6.64
CA ARG A 287 -21.82 12.58 -7.65
C ARG A 287 -20.59 11.93 -7.03
N VAL A 288 -19.69 11.45 -7.89
CA VAL A 288 -18.35 11.00 -7.50
C VAL A 288 -17.35 11.89 -8.19
N ALA A 289 -16.43 12.48 -7.43
CA ALA A 289 -15.30 13.23 -7.97
C ALA A 289 -14.00 12.51 -7.61
N GLY A 290 -12.94 12.78 -8.36
CA GLY A 290 -11.65 12.17 -8.11
C GLY A 290 -10.50 12.92 -8.77
N VAL A 291 -9.30 12.51 -8.37
CA VAL A 291 -8.04 13.07 -8.81
C VAL A 291 -7.13 11.92 -9.21
N ALA A 292 -6.63 11.96 -10.44
CA ALA A 292 -5.72 10.98 -10.99
C ALA A 292 -4.36 11.62 -11.32
N GLU A 293 -3.29 11.06 -10.77
CA GLU A 293 -1.92 11.56 -10.84
C GLU A 293 -1.08 10.60 -11.71
N ASP A 294 -0.28 11.13 -12.65
CA ASP A 294 0.72 10.33 -13.37
C ASP A 294 1.96 10.13 -12.48
N ILE A 295 2.15 8.89 -12.03
CA ILE A 295 3.26 8.48 -11.17
C ILE A 295 4.29 7.62 -11.91
N THR A 296 4.32 7.67 -13.25
CA THR A 296 5.22 6.86 -14.09
C THR A 296 6.69 7.09 -13.75
N GLU A 297 7.12 8.35 -13.64
CA GLU A 297 8.49 8.67 -13.26
C GLU A 297 8.85 8.16 -11.86
N HIS A 298 7.91 8.25 -10.92
CA HIS A 298 8.10 7.77 -9.56
C HIS A 298 8.28 6.24 -9.54
N LYS A 299 7.44 5.51 -10.27
CA LYS A 299 7.56 4.05 -10.40
C LYS A 299 8.83 3.62 -11.12
N LEU A 300 9.26 4.35 -12.15
CA LEU A 300 10.51 4.07 -12.84
C LEU A 300 11.72 4.22 -11.90
N LYS A 301 11.74 5.29 -11.09
CA LYS A 301 12.79 5.49 -10.07
C LYS A 301 12.75 4.40 -8.99
N GLU A 302 11.57 4.03 -8.51
CA GLU A 302 11.39 2.94 -7.54
C GLU A 302 11.95 1.61 -8.07
N PHE A 303 11.66 1.28 -9.34
CA PHE A 303 12.17 0.08 -9.98
C PHE A 303 13.70 0.13 -10.15
N GLN A 304 14.25 1.26 -10.60
CA GLN A 304 15.70 1.44 -10.73
C GLN A 304 16.43 1.29 -9.39
N LEU A 305 15.89 1.83 -8.31
CA LEU A 305 16.47 1.69 -6.96
C LEU A 305 16.49 0.24 -6.51
N LYS A 306 15.39 -0.50 -6.71
CA LYS A 306 15.31 -1.93 -6.40
C LYS A 306 16.33 -2.76 -7.19
N ASP A 307 16.53 -2.45 -8.46
CA ASP A 307 17.54 -3.12 -9.30
C ASP A 307 18.97 -2.84 -8.82
N VAL A 308 19.26 -1.60 -8.40
CA VAL A 308 20.56 -1.23 -7.83
C VAL A 308 20.80 -1.92 -6.49
N GLU A 309 19.80 -1.96 -5.60
CA GLU A 309 19.88 -2.66 -4.32
C GLU A 309 20.13 -4.16 -4.51
N ARG A 310 19.42 -4.80 -5.44
CA ARG A 310 19.63 -6.21 -5.77
C ARG A 310 21.05 -6.48 -6.26
N ARG A 311 21.55 -5.67 -7.21
CA ARG A 311 22.94 -5.81 -7.72
C ARG A 311 23.97 -5.57 -6.62
N LYS A 312 23.71 -4.61 -5.72
CA LYS A 312 24.58 -4.34 -4.59
C LYS A 312 24.66 -5.56 -3.65
N ALA A 313 23.52 -6.18 -3.33
CA ALA A 313 23.49 -7.39 -2.51
C ALA A 313 24.24 -8.57 -3.18
N GLU A 314 24.04 -8.76 -4.49
CA GLU A 314 24.77 -9.77 -5.27
C GLU A 314 26.30 -9.53 -5.23
N LEU A 315 26.75 -8.28 -5.37
CA LEU A 315 28.17 -7.91 -5.29
C LEU A 315 28.75 -8.06 -3.88
N GLU A 316 27.99 -7.73 -2.84
CA GLU A 316 28.40 -7.93 -1.44
C GLU A 316 28.61 -9.41 -1.12
N GLU A 317 27.72 -10.30 -1.59
CA GLU A 317 27.90 -11.76 -1.42
C GLU A 317 29.17 -12.24 -2.15
N GLN A 318 29.41 -11.78 -3.38
CA GLN A 318 30.63 -12.11 -4.14
C GLN A 318 31.90 -11.62 -3.43
N LEU A 319 31.87 -10.41 -2.86
CA LEU A 319 33.00 -9.85 -2.12
C LEU A 319 33.31 -10.70 -0.87
N ILE A 320 32.30 -11.08 -0.10
CA ILE A 320 32.44 -11.96 1.07
C ILE A 320 33.04 -13.30 0.64
N GLN A 321 32.60 -13.86 -0.48
CA GLN A 321 33.14 -15.13 -0.99
C GLN A 321 34.60 -15.01 -1.44
N ALA A 322 34.96 -13.93 -2.14
CA ALA A 322 36.35 -13.67 -2.54
C ALA A 322 37.27 -13.49 -1.32
N GLN A 323 36.82 -12.75 -0.31
CA GLN A 323 37.56 -12.57 0.95
C GLN A 323 37.72 -13.90 1.73
N LYS A 324 36.72 -14.79 1.71
CA LYS A 324 36.85 -16.15 2.27
C LYS A 324 37.92 -16.97 1.54
N LEU A 325 38.02 -16.87 0.21
CA LEU A 325 39.02 -17.58 -0.57
C LEU A 325 40.44 -17.04 -0.33
N GLU A 326 40.59 -15.72 -0.19
CA GLU A 326 41.88 -15.09 0.15
C GLU A 326 42.35 -15.48 1.57
N SER A 327 41.41 -15.52 2.52
CA SER A 327 41.61 -16.07 3.88
C SER A 327 42.11 -17.52 3.86
N LEU A 328 41.50 -18.34 2.98
CA LEU A 328 41.86 -19.74 2.80
C LEU A 328 43.31 -19.89 2.34
N GLY A 329 43.78 -19.01 1.45
CA GLY A 329 45.15 -19.01 0.93
C GLY A 329 46.21 -18.75 2.00
N THR A 330 45.93 -17.89 2.98
CA THR A 330 46.85 -17.61 4.11
C THR A 330 46.77 -18.67 5.20
N LEU A 331 45.58 -19.21 5.48
CA LEU A 331 45.36 -20.33 6.40
C LEU A 331 46.00 -21.64 5.91
N ALA A 332 46.03 -21.87 4.60
CA ALA A 332 46.59 -23.09 4.01
C ALA A 332 48.04 -23.34 4.43
N SER A 333 48.85 -22.28 4.60
CA SER A 333 50.25 -22.43 5.04
C SER A 333 50.38 -22.87 6.51
N GLY A 334 49.52 -22.37 7.40
CA GLY A 334 49.52 -22.75 8.82
C GLY A 334 48.93 -24.14 9.05
N ILE A 335 47.87 -24.47 8.31
CA ILE A 335 47.21 -25.78 8.38
C ILE A 335 48.09 -26.86 7.77
N ALA A 336 48.77 -26.60 6.64
CA ALA A 336 49.71 -27.55 6.07
C ALA A 336 50.86 -27.87 7.05
N HIS A 337 51.37 -26.86 7.77
CA HIS A 337 52.38 -27.07 8.80
C HIS A 337 51.87 -27.98 9.94
N ASP A 338 50.67 -27.70 10.47
CA ASP A 338 50.11 -28.50 11.56
C ASP A 338 49.74 -29.92 11.11
N PHE A 339 49.28 -30.08 9.87
CA PHE A 339 49.01 -31.38 9.24
C PHE A 339 50.30 -32.19 9.09
N ASN A 340 51.37 -31.57 8.59
CA ASN A 340 52.69 -32.21 8.47
C ASN A 340 53.27 -32.62 9.83
N ASN A 341 53.01 -31.86 10.88
CA ASN A 341 53.42 -32.22 12.24
C ASN A 341 52.70 -33.48 12.74
N ILE A 342 51.38 -33.57 12.51
CA ILE A 342 50.60 -34.77 12.86
C ILE A 342 51.11 -35.99 12.08
N LEU A 343 51.32 -35.84 10.77
CA LEU A 343 51.85 -36.91 9.93
C LEU A 343 53.24 -37.37 10.40
N SER A 344 54.11 -36.44 10.79
CA SER A 344 55.44 -36.74 11.30
C SER A 344 55.40 -37.56 12.59
N ILE A 345 54.47 -37.23 13.51
CA ILE A 345 54.26 -38.00 14.75
C ILE A 345 53.75 -39.41 14.40
N ILE A 346 52.77 -39.51 13.48
CA ILE A 346 52.23 -40.80 13.05
C ILE A 346 53.32 -41.68 12.44
N MET A 347 54.03 -41.16 11.44
CA MET A 347 55.10 -41.89 10.74
C MET A 347 56.26 -42.25 11.66
N GLY A 348 56.64 -41.36 12.59
CA GLY A 348 57.71 -41.62 13.54
C GLY A 348 57.36 -42.75 14.51
N HIS A 349 56.17 -42.71 15.10
CA HIS A 349 55.75 -43.73 16.06
C HIS A 349 55.45 -45.09 15.40
N THR A 350 54.88 -45.13 14.18
CA THR A 350 54.71 -46.40 13.45
C THR A 350 56.07 -47.04 13.13
N SER A 351 57.05 -46.26 12.66
CA SER A 351 58.41 -46.74 12.40
C SER A 351 59.09 -47.31 13.66
N VAL A 352 58.85 -46.71 14.83
CA VAL A 352 59.40 -47.20 16.10
C VAL A 352 58.73 -48.49 16.56
N ILE A 353 57.41 -48.61 16.38
CA ILE A 353 56.64 -49.83 16.69
C ILE A 353 57.08 -50.99 15.79
N GLU A 354 57.27 -50.75 14.48
CA GLU A 354 57.73 -51.76 13.54
C GLU A 354 59.10 -52.35 13.93
N ASN A 355 59.99 -51.50 14.44
CA ASN A 355 61.34 -51.88 14.86
C ASN A 355 61.43 -52.43 16.30
N ASN A 356 60.42 -52.22 17.16
CA ASN A 356 60.43 -52.61 18.58
C ASN A 356 59.18 -53.42 19.00
N ARG A 357 58.82 -54.44 18.22
CA ARG A 357 57.60 -55.25 18.43
C ARG A 357 57.53 -56.01 19.77
N ASN A 358 58.67 -56.20 20.46
CA ASN A 358 58.78 -57.12 21.60
C ASN A 358 58.70 -56.45 22.98
N ASN A 359 58.40 -55.15 23.09
CA ASN A 359 58.27 -54.45 24.38
C ASN A 359 56.83 -53.94 24.61
N PRO A 360 56.03 -54.62 25.46
CA PRO A 360 54.62 -54.28 25.68
C PRO A 360 54.37 -52.87 26.24
N GLU A 361 55.24 -52.38 27.14
CA GLU A 361 55.09 -51.05 27.74
C GLU A 361 55.37 -49.94 26.72
N LYS A 362 56.44 -50.07 25.93
CA LYS A 362 56.76 -49.09 24.87
C LYS A 362 55.73 -49.13 23.75
N PHE A 363 55.21 -50.31 23.42
CA PHE A 363 54.15 -50.47 22.45
C PHE A 363 52.90 -49.66 22.85
N SER A 364 52.43 -49.82 24.10
CA SER A 364 51.28 -49.07 24.62
C SER A 364 51.49 -47.55 24.60
N GLN A 365 52.70 -47.08 24.97
CA GLN A 365 53.03 -45.64 24.91
C GLN A 365 53.01 -45.09 23.49
N HIS A 366 53.58 -45.81 22.51
CA HIS A 366 53.59 -45.36 21.12
C HIS A 366 52.19 -45.41 20.48
N VAL A 367 51.38 -46.42 20.79
CA VAL A 367 49.98 -46.49 20.35
C VAL A 367 49.14 -45.35 20.94
N SER A 368 49.36 -44.99 22.21
CA SER A 368 48.70 -43.84 22.83
C SER A 368 49.08 -42.51 22.13
N ALA A 369 50.36 -42.33 21.78
CA ALA A 369 50.81 -41.16 21.02
C ALA A 369 50.19 -41.08 19.61
N LEU A 370 50.07 -42.23 18.91
CA LEU A 370 49.36 -42.32 17.63
C LEU A 370 47.87 -41.96 17.78
N HIS A 371 47.22 -42.43 18.84
CA HIS A 371 45.83 -42.11 19.10
C HIS A 371 45.62 -40.61 19.35
N MET A 372 46.47 -39.97 20.15
CA MET A 372 46.40 -38.51 20.35
C MET A 372 46.66 -37.73 19.06
N ALA A 373 47.61 -38.16 18.22
CA ALA A 373 47.93 -37.50 16.95
C ALA A 373 46.76 -37.59 15.96
N THR A 374 46.16 -38.78 15.84
CA THR A 374 44.99 -39.01 14.96
C THR A 374 43.76 -38.26 15.42
N GLN A 375 43.46 -38.20 16.73
CA GLN A 375 42.39 -37.37 17.27
C GLN A 375 42.62 -35.87 16.98
N ARG A 376 43.86 -35.40 17.11
CA ARG A 376 44.23 -34.02 16.79
C ARG A 376 44.03 -33.71 15.30
N GLY A 377 44.40 -34.64 14.41
CA GLY A 377 44.14 -34.53 12.98
C GLY A 377 42.64 -34.50 12.65
N ALA A 378 41.84 -35.36 13.26
CA ALA A 378 40.39 -35.37 13.10
C ALA A 378 39.76 -34.04 13.53
N SER A 379 40.21 -33.47 14.65
CA SER A 379 39.75 -32.15 15.13
C SER A 379 40.10 -31.02 14.15
N LEU A 380 41.34 -31.01 13.63
CA LEU A 380 41.79 -30.02 12.65
C LEU A 380 40.95 -30.07 11.35
N VAL A 381 40.68 -31.28 10.83
CA VAL A 381 39.82 -31.47 9.65
C VAL A 381 38.39 -31.01 9.94
N LYS A 382 37.86 -31.31 11.12
CA LYS A 382 36.52 -30.84 11.53
C LYS A 382 36.46 -29.31 11.57
N GLN A 383 37.49 -28.64 12.11
CA GLN A 383 37.59 -27.17 12.13
C GLN A 383 37.69 -26.57 10.73
N LEU A 384 38.50 -27.15 9.83
CA LEU A 384 38.62 -26.72 8.43
C LEU A 384 37.28 -26.84 7.70
N LEU A 385 36.59 -27.97 7.87
CA LEU A 385 35.29 -28.21 7.26
C LEU A 385 34.23 -27.26 7.81
N THR A 386 34.23 -26.94 9.11
CA THR A 386 33.33 -25.93 9.68
C THR A 386 33.57 -24.54 9.08
N PHE A 387 34.83 -24.16 8.83
CA PHE A 387 35.18 -22.87 8.23
C PHE A 387 34.78 -22.75 6.75
N ALA A 388 34.86 -23.86 6.00
CA ALA A 388 34.48 -23.90 4.58
C ALA A 388 32.94 -23.93 4.36
N ARG A 389 32.13 -24.13 5.40
CA ARG A 389 30.68 -24.32 5.31
C ARG A 389 29.89 -23.00 5.37
N LYS A 390 28.77 -22.95 4.64
CA LYS A 390 27.56 -22.21 5.04
C LYS A 390 26.88 -23.05 6.12
N THR A 391 27.24 -22.90 7.41
CA THR A 391 26.53 -23.62 8.48
C THR A 391 25.12 -23.04 8.59
N GLU A 392 24.09 -23.83 8.31
CA GLU A 392 22.72 -23.48 8.68
C GLU A 392 22.64 -23.29 10.20
N PHE A 393 22.05 -22.18 10.59
CA PHE A 393 21.97 -21.69 11.96
C PHE A 393 20.91 -22.50 12.74
N ASN A 394 21.32 -23.44 13.59
CA ASN A 394 20.39 -24.29 14.34
C ASN A 394 20.29 -23.85 15.81
N LEU A 395 19.30 -23.01 16.10
CA LEU A 395 19.02 -22.53 17.46
C LEU A 395 18.23 -23.58 18.27
N GLU A 396 18.80 -24.05 19.37
CA GLU A 396 18.13 -24.93 20.32
C GLU A 396 18.18 -24.37 21.75
N PRO A 397 17.20 -24.67 22.62
CA PRO A 397 17.30 -24.31 24.03
C PRO A 397 18.47 -25.07 24.69
N ALA A 398 19.46 -24.34 25.19
CA ALA A 398 20.63 -24.92 25.84
C ALA A 398 20.95 -24.23 27.18
N GLN A 399 21.54 -25.00 28.09
CA GLN A 399 22.09 -24.50 29.36
C GLN A 399 23.54 -24.10 29.15
N ILE A 400 23.86 -22.83 29.36
CA ILE A 400 25.21 -22.28 29.10
C ILE A 400 26.27 -22.92 29.99
N ASN A 401 25.94 -23.20 31.25
CA ASN A 401 26.88 -23.81 32.19
C ASN A 401 27.35 -25.20 31.70
N ASP A 402 26.47 -25.98 31.07
CA ASP A 402 26.81 -27.31 30.56
C ASP A 402 27.86 -27.21 29.43
N ILE A 403 27.66 -26.27 28.50
CA ILE A 403 28.60 -25.97 27.41
C ILE A 403 29.97 -25.55 27.97
N ILE A 404 29.99 -24.69 29.00
CA ILE A 404 31.25 -24.21 29.61
C ILE A 404 31.96 -25.35 30.36
N LEU A 405 31.22 -26.25 31.01
CA LEU A 405 31.79 -27.41 31.70
C LEU A 405 32.50 -28.35 30.72
N GLU A 406 31.92 -28.60 29.55
CA GLU A 406 32.55 -29.38 28.47
C GLU A 406 33.88 -28.75 28.02
N ILE A 407 33.87 -27.44 27.78
CA ILE A 407 35.08 -26.69 27.38
C ILE A 407 36.12 -26.67 28.51
N SER A 408 35.69 -26.54 29.76
CA SER A 408 36.57 -26.54 30.93
C SER A 408 37.32 -27.87 31.09
N LYS A 409 36.64 -29.00 30.83
CA LYS A 409 37.25 -30.32 30.76
C LYS A 409 38.30 -30.40 29.64
N LEU A 410 38.01 -29.87 28.46
CA LEU A 410 38.96 -29.81 27.34
C LEU A 410 40.19 -28.94 27.68
N ILE A 411 39.97 -27.74 28.23
CA ILE A 411 41.03 -26.80 28.62
C ILE A 411 41.96 -27.43 29.65
N SER A 412 41.41 -28.04 30.70
CA SER A 412 42.21 -28.70 31.75
C SER A 412 43.10 -29.84 31.23
N GLN A 413 42.74 -30.46 30.11
CA GLN A 413 43.52 -31.53 29.48
C GLN A 413 44.55 -31.01 28.46
N THR A 414 44.29 -29.87 27.82
CA THR A 414 45.08 -29.40 26.67
C THR A 414 45.97 -28.20 26.97
N PHE A 415 45.64 -27.39 27.98
CA PHE A 415 46.44 -26.22 28.34
C PHE A 415 47.64 -26.64 29.19
N PRO A 416 48.79 -25.93 29.08
CA PRO A 416 49.95 -26.26 29.89
C PRO A 416 49.65 -26.02 31.39
N LYS A 417 50.26 -26.84 32.26
CA LYS A 417 49.96 -26.89 33.71
C LYS A 417 50.20 -25.57 34.46
N ASN A 418 50.88 -24.61 33.85
CA ASN A 418 51.12 -23.28 34.39
C ASN A 418 49.94 -22.30 34.16
N VAL A 419 48.90 -22.68 33.41
CA VAL A 419 47.65 -21.93 33.31
C VAL A 419 46.62 -22.56 34.26
N ARG A 420 46.19 -21.82 35.28
CA ARG A 420 45.15 -22.25 36.22
C ARG A 420 43.79 -21.80 35.71
N LEU A 421 42.82 -22.72 35.69
CA LEU A 421 41.43 -22.43 35.35
C LEU A 421 40.62 -22.29 36.65
N LEU A 422 39.91 -21.18 36.81
CA LEU A 422 38.89 -20.97 37.83
C LEU A 422 37.53 -20.78 37.17
N THR A 423 36.50 -21.36 37.77
CA THR A 423 35.13 -21.28 37.28
C THR A 423 34.21 -20.83 38.41
N ASP A 424 33.37 -19.83 38.17
CA ASP A 424 32.35 -19.37 39.12
C ASP A 424 31.01 -19.24 38.40
N PHE A 425 30.11 -20.20 38.64
CA PHE A 425 28.86 -20.27 37.90
C PHE A 425 27.68 -19.89 38.80
N GLN A 426 26.89 -18.92 38.37
CA GLN A 426 25.60 -18.67 38.98
C GLN A 426 24.69 -19.92 38.84
N GLU A 427 24.11 -20.34 39.95
CA GLU A 427 23.12 -21.41 40.01
C GLU A 427 21.80 -20.96 39.34
N ASP A 428 21.06 -21.92 38.75
CA ASP A 428 19.74 -21.70 38.14
C ASP A 428 19.68 -20.66 36.99
N LEU A 429 20.69 -20.65 36.11
CA LEU A 429 20.65 -19.85 34.89
C LEU A 429 19.52 -20.30 33.93
N PRO A 430 18.77 -19.36 33.32
CA PRO A 430 17.73 -19.70 32.36
C PRO A 430 18.33 -20.23 31.06
N LEU A 431 17.58 -21.09 30.37
CA LEU A 431 17.95 -21.59 29.04
C LEU A 431 17.95 -20.45 28.02
N VAL A 432 18.96 -20.47 27.16
CA VAL A 432 19.07 -19.56 26.01
C VAL A 432 18.88 -20.36 24.73
N HIS A 433 18.36 -19.72 23.67
CA HIS A 433 18.31 -20.34 22.35
C HIS A 433 19.63 -20.07 21.64
N VAL A 434 20.47 -21.10 21.50
CA VAL A 434 21.76 -21.01 20.85
C VAL A 434 22.07 -22.24 20.01
N ASP A 435 22.92 -22.07 19.01
CA ASP A 435 23.62 -23.18 18.38
C ASP A 435 24.78 -23.57 19.29
N THR A 436 24.61 -24.70 19.97
CA THR A 436 25.59 -25.23 20.93
C THR A 436 26.98 -25.34 20.30
N ASN A 437 27.12 -25.77 19.06
CA ASN A 437 28.42 -25.91 18.39
C ASN A 437 29.09 -24.55 18.15
N GLN A 438 28.33 -23.53 17.78
CA GLN A 438 28.87 -22.19 17.55
C GLN A 438 29.29 -21.52 18.86
N ILE A 439 28.54 -21.73 19.95
CA ILE A 439 28.94 -21.23 21.28
C ILE A 439 30.19 -21.94 21.78
N HIS A 440 30.31 -23.27 21.59
CA HIS A 440 31.57 -23.98 21.86
C HIS A 440 32.75 -23.34 21.12
N GLN A 441 32.56 -22.95 19.86
CA GLN A 441 33.60 -22.32 19.05
C GLN A 441 33.98 -20.93 19.56
N VAL A 442 33.01 -20.11 19.98
CA VAL A 442 33.26 -18.81 20.64
C VAL A 442 34.12 -19.01 21.88
N LEU A 443 33.71 -19.91 22.78
CA LEU A 443 34.41 -20.18 24.03
C LEU A 443 35.84 -20.66 23.79
N LEU A 444 36.02 -21.60 22.85
CA LEU A 444 37.34 -22.11 22.49
C LEU A 444 38.24 -20.99 21.96
N ASN A 445 37.73 -20.14 21.07
CA ASN A 445 38.50 -19.03 20.51
C ASN A 445 38.95 -18.04 21.59
N LEU A 446 38.07 -17.68 22.53
CA LEU A 446 38.39 -16.78 23.63
C LEU A 446 39.41 -17.40 24.60
N CYS A 447 39.24 -18.67 24.97
CA CYS A 447 40.14 -19.36 25.88
C CYS A 447 41.54 -19.60 25.27
N VAL A 448 41.60 -19.92 23.97
CA VAL A 448 42.89 -20.07 23.27
C VAL A 448 43.61 -18.73 23.17
N ASN A 449 42.90 -17.63 22.91
CA ASN A 449 43.50 -16.30 22.92
C ASN A 449 44.03 -15.92 24.31
N ALA A 450 43.27 -16.22 25.37
CA ALA A 450 43.71 -16.05 26.75
C ALA A 450 44.99 -16.84 27.05
N ARG A 451 45.05 -18.12 26.68
CA ARG A 451 46.25 -18.97 26.82
C ARG A 451 47.46 -18.35 26.13
N ASP A 452 47.30 -17.91 24.88
CA ASP A 452 48.40 -17.37 24.08
C ASP A 452 48.90 -16.02 24.62
N ALA A 453 48.05 -15.27 25.33
CA ALA A 453 48.42 -14.07 26.06
C ALA A 453 49.17 -14.36 27.38
N MET A 454 49.10 -15.59 27.88
CA MET A 454 49.71 -16.07 29.12
C MET A 454 50.86 -17.05 28.84
N GLN A 455 51.86 -16.65 28.05
CA GLN A 455 52.96 -17.53 27.64
C GLN A 455 53.75 -18.12 28.82
N ASP A 456 53.94 -17.33 29.89
CA ASP A 456 54.63 -17.75 31.11
C ASP A 456 53.70 -18.45 32.12
N GLY A 457 52.42 -18.63 31.79
CA GLY A 457 51.38 -19.10 32.69
C GLY A 457 50.56 -17.95 33.29
N GLY A 458 49.50 -18.30 33.99
CA GLY A 458 48.56 -17.29 34.51
C GLY A 458 47.24 -17.89 34.99
N LEU A 459 46.27 -17.01 35.18
CA LEU A 459 44.93 -17.34 35.66
C LEU A 459 43.92 -17.07 34.55
N LEU A 460 43.16 -18.10 34.17
CA LEU A 460 41.96 -18.01 33.34
C LEU A 460 40.75 -18.19 34.24
N THR A 461 39.88 -17.20 34.30
CA THR A 461 38.63 -17.25 35.06
C THR A 461 37.43 -17.21 34.11
N ILE A 462 36.49 -18.14 34.27
CA ILE A 462 35.22 -18.15 33.53
C ILE A 462 34.07 -18.03 34.52
N GLU A 463 33.26 -17.00 34.35
CA GLU A 463 32.15 -16.69 35.24
C GLU A 463 30.85 -16.56 34.46
N THR A 464 29.73 -16.95 35.07
CA THR A 464 28.41 -16.77 34.47
C THR A 464 27.46 -16.08 35.44
N PHE A 465 26.71 -15.10 34.95
CA PHE A 465 25.73 -14.37 35.77
C PHE A 465 24.53 -13.91 34.95
N LEU A 466 23.41 -13.71 35.63
CA LEU A 466 22.17 -13.20 35.06
C LEU A 466 22.07 -11.69 35.31
N ALA A 467 21.80 -10.91 34.25
CA ALA A 467 21.55 -9.48 34.38
C ALA A 467 20.21 -9.08 33.76
N GLU A 468 19.53 -8.16 34.44
CA GLU A 468 18.37 -7.44 33.90
C GLU A 468 18.85 -6.33 32.96
N SER A 469 18.13 -6.13 31.85
CA SER A 469 18.46 -5.15 30.80
C SER A 469 18.63 -3.70 31.31
N GLU A 470 17.96 -3.35 32.40
CA GLU A 470 18.00 -2.03 33.04
C GLU A 470 19.37 -1.72 33.67
N ASN A 471 20.07 -2.75 34.16
CA ASN A 471 21.33 -2.63 34.87
C ASN A 471 22.56 -2.63 33.95
N LEU A 472 22.36 -2.79 32.63
CA LEU A 472 23.42 -2.80 31.63
C LEU A 472 23.72 -1.38 31.13
N LYS A 473 25.01 -1.03 30.97
CA LYS A 473 25.45 0.23 30.35
C LYS A 473 25.04 0.28 28.87
N MET A 474 24.93 1.48 28.29
CA MET A 474 24.49 1.66 26.90
C MET A 474 25.46 1.02 25.88
N GLY A 475 24.96 0.01 25.16
CA GLY A 475 25.50 -0.55 23.93
C GLY A 475 24.34 -0.89 22.97
N TYR A 476 24.64 -1.18 21.70
CA TYR A 476 23.70 -1.38 20.57
C TYR A 476 22.72 -2.58 20.71
N SER A 477 22.14 -2.89 21.87
CA SER A 477 21.17 -4.00 21.97
C SER A 477 20.27 -4.01 23.23
N LYS A 478 19.83 -2.86 23.75
CA LYS A 478 18.81 -2.87 24.83
C LYS A 478 17.42 -3.35 24.39
N SER A 479 17.18 -3.63 23.10
CA SER A 479 15.83 -3.78 22.53
C SER A 479 15.32 -5.22 22.35
N LEU A 480 16.11 -6.26 22.64
CA LEU A 480 15.78 -7.63 22.22
C LEU A 480 15.27 -8.57 23.33
N ALA A 481 15.70 -8.39 24.58
CA ALA A 481 15.27 -9.21 25.71
C ALA A 481 15.28 -8.44 27.04
N GLU A 482 14.47 -8.89 28.00
CA GLU A 482 14.37 -8.30 29.36
C GLU A 482 15.55 -8.74 30.24
N LYS A 483 16.05 -9.96 30.02
CA LYS A 483 17.14 -10.60 30.76
C LYS A 483 18.22 -11.11 29.82
N TYR A 484 19.46 -11.10 30.28
CA TYR A 484 20.63 -11.60 29.56
C TYR A 484 21.44 -12.54 30.44
N VAL A 485 21.87 -13.66 29.87
CA VAL A 485 22.94 -14.49 30.43
C VAL A 485 24.26 -13.90 29.96
N ILE A 486 25.15 -13.62 30.92
CA ILE A 486 26.46 -13.03 30.66
C ILE A 486 27.53 -14.06 30.99
N LEU A 487 28.43 -14.29 30.03
CA LEU A 487 29.63 -15.08 30.21
C LEU A 487 30.81 -14.12 30.30
N ARG A 488 31.54 -14.15 31.41
CA ARG A 488 32.75 -13.36 31.60
C ARG A 488 33.96 -14.27 31.55
N ILE A 489 34.88 -13.99 30.64
CA ILE A 489 36.10 -14.77 30.43
C ILE A 489 37.28 -13.84 30.64
N SER A 490 38.04 -14.05 31.71
CA SER A 490 39.13 -13.17 32.14
C SER A 490 40.46 -13.91 32.16
N ASP A 491 41.49 -13.32 31.56
CA ASP A 491 42.87 -13.80 31.62
C ASP A 491 43.79 -12.79 32.31
N SER A 492 44.85 -13.29 32.93
CA SER A 492 45.92 -12.48 33.54
C SER A 492 47.12 -12.30 32.61
N GLY A 493 46.91 -12.32 31.30
CA GLY A 493 47.96 -12.26 30.29
C GLY A 493 48.50 -10.85 30.02
N SER A 494 49.14 -10.69 28.86
CA SER A 494 49.79 -9.42 28.47
C SER A 494 48.85 -8.24 28.28
N GLY A 495 47.54 -8.48 28.14
CA GLY A 495 46.54 -7.46 27.83
C GLY A 495 46.79 -6.73 26.49
N MET A 496 46.02 -5.66 26.26
CA MET A 496 45.98 -4.95 24.98
C MET A 496 45.96 -3.42 25.16
N SER A 497 46.51 -2.71 24.18
CA SER A 497 46.43 -1.24 24.11
C SER A 497 45.05 -0.78 23.62
N GLU A 498 44.66 0.47 23.90
CA GLU A 498 43.42 1.06 23.34
C GLU A 498 43.34 0.97 21.81
N LYS A 499 44.45 1.24 21.13
CA LYS A 499 44.54 1.13 19.66
C LYS A 499 44.33 -0.30 19.17
N THR A 500 44.76 -1.29 19.96
CA THR A 500 44.54 -2.70 19.67
C THR A 500 43.09 -3.07 19.91
N LYS A 501 42.51 -2.70 21.07
CA LYS A 501 41.11 -2.97 21.45
C LYS A 501 40.10 -2.53 20.40
N GLN A 502 40.31 -1.39 19.75
CA GLN A 502 39.42 -0.89 18.69
C GLN A 502 39.39 -1.77 17.44
N ARG A 503 40.42 -2.60 17.23
CA ARG A 503 40.64 -3.35 15.99
C ARG A 503 40.55 -4.86 16.17
N ILE A 504 40.38 -5.37 17.39
CA ILE A 504 40.47 -6.82 17.65
C ILE A 504 39.37 -7.65 16.99
N PHE A 505 38.23 -7.03 16.67
CA PHE A 505 37.13 -7.67 15.96
C PHE A 505 37.23 -7.46 14.44
N GLU A 506 38.20 -6.68 13.95
CA GLU A 506 38.50 -6.62 12.52
C GLU A 506 39.01 -7.99 12.04
N PRO A 507 38.42 -8.56 10.97
CA PRO A 507 38.97 -9.77 10.37
C PRO A 507 40.45 -9.60 10.03
N PHE A 508 41.25 -10.64 10.30
CA PHE A 508 42.69 -10.70 10.00
C PHE A 508 43.59 -9.80 10.85
N PHE A 509 43.04 -9.00 11.76
CA PHE A 509 43.86 -8.23 12.68
C PHE A 509 44.52 -9.16 13.71
N THR A 510 45.85 -9.15 13.77
CA THR A 510 46.60 -9.89 14.79
C THR A 510 47.83 -9.10 15.23
N THR A 511 48.17 -9.22 16.51
CA THR A 511 49.40 -8.68 17.11
C THR A 511 50.52 -9.71 17.19
N LYS A 512 50.29 -10.94 16.72
CA LYS A 512 51.26 -12.05 16.75
C LYS A 512 52.16 -12.03 15.50
N ASP A 513 53.34 -12.64 15.60
CA ASP A 513 54.26 -12.80 14.46
C ASP A 513 53.56 -13.47 13.26
N ILE A 514 54.04 -13.17 12.05
CA ILE A 514 53.55 -13.72 10.78
C ILE A 514 53.49 -15.26 10.89
N GLY A 515 52.28 -15.82 10.77
CA GLY A 515 52.01 -17.27 10.81
C GLY A 515 51.62 -17.84 12.19
N LYS A 516 51.67 -17.07 13.28
CA LYS A 516 51.29 -17.54 14.64
C LYS A 516 49.87 -17.12 15.08
N GLY A 517 49.21 -16.26 14.31
CA GLY A 517 47.85 -15.79 14.60
C GLY A 517 47.06 -15.64 13.32
N THR A 518 45.89 -16.28 13.25
CA THR A 518 45.00 -16.18 12.07
C THR A 518 44.28 -14.84 12.00
N GLY A 519 44.15 -14.12 13.13
CA GLY A 519 43.38 -12.88 13.23
C GLY A 519 41.87 -13.06 13.00
N LEU A 520 41.39 -14.30 12.91
CA LEU A 520 40.00 -14.62 12.57
C LEU A 520 39.17 -15.08 13.77
N GLY A 521 39.82 -15.55 14.84
CA GLY A 521 39.13 -16.13 15.99
C GLY A 521 38.16 -15.17 16.68
N LEU A 522 38.58 -13.91 16.90
CA LEU A 522 37.75 -12.89 17.55
C LEU A 522 36.67 -12.32 16.63
N ALA A 523 36.98 -12.08 15.35
CA ALA A 523 36.00 -11.66 14.36
C ALA A 523 34.87 -12.70 14.19
N LEU A 524 35.24 -13.99 14.17
CA LEU A 524 34.28 -15.08 14.15
C LEU A 524 33.45 -15.14 15.43
N ALA A 525 34.10 -15.01 16.61
CA ALA A 525 33.40 -14.99 17.88
C ALA A 525 32.34 -13.88 17.91
N TYR A 526 32.70 -12.68 17.43
CA TYR A 526 31.79 -11.55 17.32
C TYR A 526 30.61 -11.87 16.37
N SER A 527 30.88 -12.34 15.15
CA SER A 527 29.82 -12.68 14.18
C SER A 527 28.89 -13.78 14.67
N VAL A 528 29.42 -14.80 15.34
CA VAL A 528 28.60 -15.86 15.94
C VAL A 528 27.66 -15.25 16.98
N ILE A 529 28.18 -14.45 17.92
CA ILE A 529 27.36 -13.88 18.98
C ILE A 529 26.33 -12.89 18.44
N ASP A 530 26.68 -12.11 17.42
CA ASP A 530 25.76 -11.21 16.71
C ASP A 530 24.61 -11.97 16.04
N ASN A 531 24.91 -13.09 15.35
CA ASN A 531 23.88 -13.97 14.79
C ASN A 531 22.91 -14.52 15.86
N HIS A 532 23.41 -14.74 17.08
CA HIS A 532 22.62 -15.12 18.26
C HIS A 532 21.88 -13.97 18.92
N LYS A 533 21.84 -12.78 18.29
CA LYS A 533 21.24 -11.55 18.82
C LYS A 533 21.86 -11.12 20.15
N GLY A 534 23.12 -11.48 20.35
CA GLY A 534 23.95 -11.10 21.49
C GLY A 534 25.00 -10.07 21.09
N TRP A 535 25.88 -9.73 22.02
CA TRP A 535 27.07 -8.93 21.70
C TRP A 535 28.25 -9.30 22.60
N ILE A 536 29.45 -8.84 22.21
CA ILE A 536 30.69 -9.02 22.99
C ILE A 536 31.24 -7.66 23.38
N GLU A 537 31.58 -7.49 24.66
CA GLU A 537 32.39 -6.38 25.16
C GLU A 537 33.76 -6.87 25.61
N VAL A 538 34.73 -5.97 25.58
CA VAL A 538 36.10 -6.26 25.98
C VAL A 538 36.59 -5.16 26.92
N ASP A 539 37.17 -5.56 28.03
CA ASP A 539 38.00 -4.73 28.87
C ASP A 539 39.42 -5.29 28.89
N SER A 540 40.42 -4.44 28.73
CA SER A 540 41.82 -4.88 28.70
C SER A 540 42.75 -3.72 28.95
N GLU A 541 43.81 -3.98 29.70
CA GLU A 541 44.91 -3.07 29.96
C GLU A 541 46.25 -3.79 29.79
N LEU A 542 47.23 -3.11 29.18
CA LEU A 542 48.58 -3.64 28.99
C LEU A 542 49.19 -4.08 30.34
N GLY A 543 49.61 -5.34 30.39
CA GLY A 543 50.24 -5.98 31.54
C GLY A 543 49.29 -6.41 32.67
N LYS A 544 47.98 -6.17 32.55
CA LYS A 544 46.98 -6.60 33.55
C LYS A 544 46.08 -7.74 33.08
N GLY A 545 46.00 -7.97 31.77
CA GLY A 545 45.20 -9.02 31.15
C GLY A 545 44.00 -8.51 30.36
N THR A 546 43.10 -9.43 30.00
CA THR A 546 41.91 -9.14 29.20
C THR A 546 40.69 -9.79 29.81
N THR A 547 39.56 -9.13 29.75
CA THR A 547 38.25 -9.66 30.13
C THR A 547 37.28 -9.47 28.98
N PHE A 548 36.71 -10.56 28.48
CA PHE A 548 35.60 -10.54 27.53
C PHE A 548 34.28 -10.77 28.25
N PHE A 549 33.24 -10.03 27.86
CA PHE A 549 31.88 -10.20 28.31
C PHE A 549 31.02 -10.57 27.11
N VAL A 550 30.42 -11.75 27.13
CA VAL A 550 29.53 -12.24 26.07
C VAL A 550 28.10 -12.21 26.60
N TYR A 551 27.23 -11.49 25.91
CA TYR A 551 25.84 -11.29 26.32
C TYR A 551 24.90 -12.09 25.42
N LEU A 552 24.07 -12.95 26.00
CA LEU A 552 23.09 -13.77 25.27
C LEU A 552 21.67 -13.50 25.77
N PRO A 553 20.71 -13.23 24.86
CA PRO A 553 19.33 -12.89 25.25
C PRO A 553 18.57 -14.10 25.80
N VAL A 554 17.85 -13.90 26.90
CA VAL A 554 16.94 -14.92 27.44
C VAL A 554 15.58 -14.81 26.74
N PRO A 555 15.06 -15.90 26.13
CA PRO A 555 13.75 -15.92 25.49
C PRO A 555 12.61 -15.69 26.50
N LYS A 556 11.54 -15.00 26.07
CA LYS A 556 10.37 -14.70 26.92
C LYS A 556 9.52 -15.93 27.25
N GLU A 557 9.63 -17.00 26.46
CA GLU A 557 8.89 -18.25 26.65
C GLU A 557 9.77 -19.31 27.29
N LYS A 558 9.31 -19.91 28.41
CA LYS A 558 9.98 -21.02 29.07
C LYS A 558 9.85 -22.29 28.21
N PRO A 559 10.94 -22.87 27.68
CA PRO A 559 10.87 -24.12 26.96
C PRO A 559 10.61 -25.27 27.94
N LYS A 560 9.74 -26.22 27.55
CA LYS A 560 9.59 -27.49 28.25
C LYS A 560 10.81 -28.35 27.95
N VAL A 561 11.69 -28.51 28.93
CA VAL A 561 12.89 -29.36 28.82
C VAL A 561 12.46 -30.82 28.78
N ASN A 562 12.79 -31.52 27.69
CA ASN A 562 12.81 -32.97 27.65
C ASN A 562 14.28 -33.39 27.78
N ILE A 563 14.70 -33.69 29.01
CA ILE A 563 16.04 -34.20 29.31
C ILE A 563 16.10 -35.61 28.72
N LYS A 564 16.93 -35.82 27.69
CA LYS A 564 17.31 -37.18 27.30
C LYS A 564 18.33 -37.72 28.31
N PRO A 565 18.18 -38.97 28.78
CA PRO A 565 19.16 -39.57 29.68
C PRO A 565 20.50 -39.75 28.99
N SER A 566 21.56 -39.34 29.68
CA SER A 566 22.95 -39.72 29.43
C SER A 566 23.10 -41.22 29.62
N TYR A 567 23.51 -41.95 28.57
CA TYR A 567 23.87 -43.35 28.67
C TYR A 567 25.33 -43.49 29.09
N SER A 568 25.53 -44.10 30.26
CA SER A 568 26.81 -44.58 30.77
C SER A 568 27.38 -45.71 29.91
N GLU A 569 28.70 -45.73 29.77
CA GLU A 569 29.51 -46.79 29.18
C GLU A 569 29.08 -48.18 29.68
N SER A 570 28.51 -49.00 28.79
CA SER A 570 28.40 -50.44 29.02
C SER A 570 29.37 -51.16 28.10
N GLU A 571 30.35 -51.81 28.71
CA GLU A 571 31.18 -52.84 28.10
C GLU A 571 30.29 -53.94 27.47
N THR A 572 30.76 -54.50 26.35
CA THR A 572 30.14 -55.54 25.49
C THR A 572 29.13 -55.10 24.43
N LEU A 573 29.53 -54.22 23.49
CA LEU A 573 28.84 -54.01 22.21
C LEU A 573 29.34 -55.01 21.15
N GLY A 574 28.94 -56.28 21.25
CA GLY A 574 29.19 -57.32 20.25
C GLY A 574 27.90 -58.05 19.85
N GLY A 575 27.93 -58.81 18.77
CA GLY A 575 26.76 -59.52 18.26
C GLY A 575 27.11 -60.53 17.16
N GLU A 576 26.19 -61.44 16.82
CA GLU A 576 26.38 -62.48 15.79
C GLU A 576 25.72 -62.09 14.45
N GLU A 577 25.21 -60.86 14.34
CA GLU A 577 24.55 -60.37 13.13
C GLU A 577 25.53 -60.23 11.94
N SER A 578 24.99 -60.36 10.74
CA SER A 578 25.73 -60.18 9.50
C SER A 578 25.60 -58.75 8.97
N ILE A 579 26.75 -58.14 8.68
CA ILE A 579 26.87 -56.75 8.24
C ILE A 579 27.52 -56.71 6.87
N LEU A 580 26.89 -56.03 5.90
CA LEU A 580 27.51 -55.71 4.62
C LEU A 580 28.18 -54.33 4.71
N VAL A 581 29.49 -54.27 4.46
CA VAL A 581 30.29 -53.04 4.44
C VAL A 581 30.65 -52.69 3.00
N ILE A 582 30.20 -51.52 2.54
CA ILE A 582 30.43 -51.00 1.19
C ILE A 582 31.30 -49.75 1.30
N GLU A 583 32.59 -49.91 0.98
CA GLU A 583 33.64 -48.91 1.16
C GLU A 583 34.69 -49.08 0.05
N ASP A 584 35.04 -47.99 -0.64
CA ASP A 584 35.96 -48.03 -1.78
C ASP A 584 37.43 -47.98 -1.36
N GLU A 585 37.73 -47.32 -0.24
CA GLU A 585 39.07 -47.29 0.33
C GLU A 585 39.42 -48.64 0.99
N GLU A 586 40.30 -49.41 0.34
CA GLU A 586 40.65 -50.79 0.76
C GLU A 586 41.15 -50.87 2.22
N LEU A 587 42.00 -49.92 2.65
CA LEU A 587 42.53 -49.89 4.01
C LEU A 587 41.43 -49.65 5.05
N LEU A 588 40.49 -48.74 4.76
CA LEU A 588 39.37 -48.45 5.65
C LEU A 588 38.38 -49.63 5.68
N ARG A 589 38.10 -50.23 4.52
CA ARG A 589 37.24 -51.42 4.40
C ARG A 589 37.77 -52.59 5.22
N ASN A 590 39.07 -52.88 5.11
CA ASN A 590 39.70 -53.97 5.85
C ASN A 590 39.75 -53.68 7.36
N MET A 591 40.06 -52.44 7.76
CA MET A 591 40.03 -52.04 9.17
C MET A 591 38.63 -52.20 9.79
N LEU A 592 37.58 -51.82 9.06
CA LEU A 592 36.20 -52.02 9.49
C LEU A 592 35.85 -53.51 9.61
N ALA A 593 36.31 -54.36 8.70
CA ALA A 593 36.13 -55.80 8.80
C ALA A 593 36.78 -56.36 10.07
N ASP A 594 38.07 -56.08 10.29
CA ASP A 594 38.80 -56.52 11.48
C ASP A 594 38.13 -56.05 12.77
N LEU A 595 37.66 -54.80 12.81
CA LEU A 595 36.96 -54.23 13.95
C LEU A 595 35.65 -54.97 14.25
N LEU A 596 34.83 -55.21 13.24
CA LEU A 596 33.52 -55.84 13.39
C LEU A 596 33.65 -57.35 13.70
N GLU A 597 34.55 -58.05 13.02
CA GLU A 597 34.83 -59.47 13.28
C GLU A 597 35.39 -59.68 14.69
N SER A 598 36.24 -58.76 15.20
CA SER A 598 36.73 -58.80 16.59
C SER A 598 35.62 -58.70 17.64
N LYS A 599 34.42 -58.24 17.25
CA LYS A 599 33.22 -58.11 18.10
C LYS A 599 32.17 -59.20 17.83
N GLY A 600 32.49 -60.19 16.98
CA GLY A 600 31.65 -61.36 16.71
C GLY A 600 30.74 -61.24 15.48
N TYR A 601 30.70 -60.09 14.81
CA TYR A 601 29.83 -59.90 13.65
C TYR A 601 30.33 -60.68 12.43
N LYS A 602 29.41 -61.15 11.59
CA LYS A 602 29.76 -61.77 10.30
C LYS A 602 29.83 -60.69 9.23
N VAL A 603 31.02 -60.40 8.70
CA VAL A 603 31.20 -59.27 7.78
C VAL A 603 31.20 -59.74 6.32
N TYR A 604 30.43 -59.03 5.48
CA TYR A 604 30.50 -59.11 4.03
C TYR A 604 31.10 -57.81 3.50
N LEU A 605 32.05 -57.91 2.59
CA LEU A 605 32.77 -56.76 2.06
C LEU A 605 32.40 -56.51 0.59
N ALA A 606 32.25 -55.24 0.24
CA ALA A 606 32.07 -54.79 -1.13
C ALA A 606 32.95 -53.57 -1.41
N ARG A 607 33.52 -53.53 -2.62
CA ARG A 607 34.51 -52.51 -3.01
C ARG A 607 33.96 -51.26 -3.67
N ASP A 608 32.72 -51.30 -4.11
CA ASP A 608 32.03 -50.20 -4.75
C ASP A 608 30.51 -50.42 -4.64
N GLY A 609 29.70 -49.44 -5.05
CA GLY A 609 28.26 -49.56 -4.90
C GLY A 609 27.62 -50.63 -5.78
N GLU A 610 28.24 -51.00 -6.91
CA GLU A 610 27.74 -52.08 -7.78
C GLU A 610 27.95 -53.44 -7.13
N ASP A 611 29.18 -53.70 -6.68
CA ASP A 611 29.54 -54.90 -5.92
C ASP A 611 28.70 -55.01 -4.64
N GLY A 612 28.45 -53.89 -3.95
CA GLY A 612 27.60 -53.86 -2.75
C GLY A 612 26.16 -54.31 -3.02
N VAL A 613 25.57 -53.84 -4.12
CA VAL A 613 24.22 -54.26 -4.52
C VAL A 613 24.22 -55.74 -4.95
N GLU A 614 25.24 -56.21 -5.67
CA GLU A 614 25.38 -57.61 -6.09
C GLU A 614 25.53 -58.57 -4.90
N GLN A 615 26.41 -58.25 -3.94
CA GLN A 615 26.57 -59.01 -2.70
C GLN A 615 25.26 -59.04 -1.89
N PHE A 616 24.54 -57.92 -1.84
CA PHE A 616 23.25 -57.87 -1.18
C PHE A 616 22.22 -58.76 -1.88
N LEU A 617 22.13 -58.72 -3.22
CA LEU A 617 21.24 -59.60 -4.01
C LEU A 617 21.48 -61.09 -3.72
N LEU A 618 22.75 -61.51 -3.60
CA LEU A 618 23.10 -62.90 -3.35
C LEU A 618 22.81 -63.36 -1.91
N LYS A 619 22.85 -62.45 -0.93
CA LYS A 619 22.82 -62.77 0.51
C LYS A 619 21.81 -61.98 1.33
N HIS A 620 20.81 -61.37 0.70
CA HIS A 620 19.86 -60.48 1.36
C HIS A 620 19.14 -61.12 2.56
N SER A 621 18.98 -62.45 2.57
CA SER A 621 18.32 -63.19 3.67
C SER A 621 19.20 -63.33 4.91
N GLU A 622 20.52 -63.19 4.76
CA GLU A 622 21.49 -63.29 5.84
C GLU A 622 21.90 -61.94 6.41
N ILE A 623 21.80 -60.85 5.64
CA ILE A 623 22.31 -59.51 6.01
C ILE A 623 21.28 -58.74 6.84
N GLN A 624 21.62 -58.36 8.07
CA GLN A 624 20.74 -57.56 8.95
C GLN A 624 21.01 -56.06 8.85
N LEU A 625 22.24 -55.65 8.54
CA LEU A 625 22.63 -54.25 8.41
C LEU A 625 23.56 -54.02 7.23
N VAL A 626 23.34 -52.90 6.54
CA VAL A 626 24.22 -52.40 5.47
C VAL A 626 24.89 -51.11 5.95
N LEU A 627 26.21 -51.10 5.99
CA LEU A 627 27.05 -49.94 6.20
C LEU A 627 27.59 -49.48 4.84
N THR A 628 27.26 -48.27 4.41
CA THR A 628 27.67 -47.76 3.09
C THR A 628 28.23 -46.35 3.16
N ASP A 629 29.29 -46.08 2.41
CA ASP A 629 29.69 -44.69 2.11
C ASP A 629 28.68 -44.04 1.14
N LEU A 630 28.56 -42.71 1.19
CA LEU A 630 27.83 -41.90 0.24
C LEU A 630 28.62 -41.72 -1.07
N GLY A 631 29.94 -41.54 -0.98
CA GLY A 631 30.84 -41.16 -2.09
C GLY A 631 31.34 -42.29 -2.98
N LEU A 632 30.57 -43.39 -3.11
CA LEU A 632 31.04 -44.60 -3.78
C LEU A 632 31.15 -44.47 -5.31
N PRO A 633 32.17 -45.09 -5.93
CA PRO A 633 32.25 -45.22 -7.39
C PRO A 633 31.16 -46.14 -7.95
N LYS A 634 30.85 -45.96 -9.24
CA LYS A 634 29.76 -46.61 -9.99
C LYS A 634 28.37 -46.27 -9.48
N PHE A 635 27.92 -46.88 -8.38
CA PHE A 635 26.66 -46.52 -7.72
C PHE A 635 27.00 -45.74 -6.46
N GLY A 636 26.63 -44.45 -6.43
CA GLY A 636 26.73 -43.65 -5.22
C GLY A 636 25.82 -44.18 -4.10
N GLY A 637 26.10 -43.85 -2.85
CA GLY A 637 25.40 -44.42 -1.69
C GLY A 637 23.88 -44.22 -1.72
N GLY A 638 23.39 -43.10 -2.26
CA GLY A 638 21.95 -42.88 -2.46
C GLY A 638 21.31 -43.86 -3.46
N GLU A 639 22.03 -44.22 -4.52
CA GLU A 639 21.57 -45.20 -5.52
C GLU A 639 21.62 -46.63 -4.95
N VAL A 640 22.67 -46.95 -4.18
CA VAL A 640 22.80 -48.20 -3.42
C VAL A 640 21.60 -48.38 -2.48
N ILE A 641 21.25 -47.34 -1.70
CA ILE A 641 20.11 -47.37 -0.78
C ILE A 641 18.80 -47.66 -1.52
N LYS A 642 18.54 -46.96 -2.63
CA LYS A 642 17.32 -47.16 -3.44
C LYS A 642 17.21 -48.60 -3.95
N ARG A 643 18.30 -49.16 -4.46
CA ARG A 643 18.35 -50.53 -5.00
C ARG A 643 18.20 -51.59 -3.92
N ILE A 644 18.90 -51.44 -2.80
CA ILE A 644 18.78 -52.33 -1.65
C ILE A 644 17.36 -52.31 -1.09
N ARG A 645 16.74 -51.13 -0.97
CA ARG A 645 15.35 -50.97 -0.51
C ARG A 645 14.34 -51.62 -1.47
N ALA A 646 14.59 -51.63 -2.77
CA ALA A 646 13.76 -52.32 -3.75
C ALA A 646 13.81 -53.86 -3.59
N ILE A 647 14.91 -54.40 -3.06
CA ILE A 647 15.10 -55.83 -2.80
C ILE A 647 14.56 -56.22 -1.42
N HIS A 648 14.90 -55.45 -0.39
CA HIS A 648 14.52 -55.71 1.00
C HIS A 648 14.13 -54.42 1.73
N SER A 649 12.83 -54.19 1.86
CA SER A 649 12.28 -52.91 2.35
C SER A 649 12.59 -52.62 3.82
N SER A 650 12.91 -53.61 4.65
CA SER A 650 13.10 -53.47 6.10
C SER A 650 14.54 -53.59 6.60
N VAL A 651 15.54 -53.77 5.72
CA VAL A 651 16.95 -53.90 6.16
C VAL A 651 17.43 -52.61 6.84
N LYS A 652 18.25 -52.72 7.90
CA LYS A 652 18.81 -51.55 8.57
C LYS A 652 19.95 -50.99 7.71
N ILE A 653 19.97 -49.68 7.52
CA ILE A 653 21.01 -49.02 6.72
C ILE A 653 21.67 -47.93 7.56
N LEU A 654 23.00 -48.00 7.65
CA LEU A 654 23.85 -46.99 8.26
C LEU A 654 24.66 -46.32 7.15
N LEU A 655 24.56 -44.99 7.07
CA LEU A 655 25.31 -44.22 6.09
C LEU A 655 26.51 -43.54 6.75
N ALA A 656 27.70 -43.76 6.20
CA ALA A 656 28.91 -43.03 6.54
C ALA A 656 29.17 -41.96 5.47
N SER A 657 29.50 -40.73 5.87
CA SER A 657 29.93 -39.70 4.91
C SER A 657 30.84 -38.65 5.54
N GLY A 658 31.79 -38.12 4.77
CA GLY A 658 32.56 -36.92 5.14
C GLY A 658 31.75 -35.62 5.05
N PHE A 659 30.69 -35.59 4.24
CA PHE A 659 29.86 -34.41 3.97
C PHE A 659 28.41 -34.77 3.65
N MET A 660 27.45 -34.03 4.20
CA MET A 660 26.02 -34.20 3.95
C MET A 660 25.33 -32.85 3.97
N GLU A 661 24.64 -32.51 2.88
CA GLU A 661 23.77 -31.32 2.83
C GLU A 661 22.49 -31.57 3.64
N PRO A 662 21.94 -30.56 4.33
CA PRO A 662 20.68 -30.66 5.10
C PRO A 662 19.50 -31.16 4.25
N GLU A 663 19.45 -30.74 2.99
CA GLU A 663 18.46 -31.17 1.99
C GLU A 663 18.58 -32.67 1.70
N LEU A 664 19.81 -33.17 1.61
CA LEU A 664 20.11 -34.59 1.49
C LEU A 664 19.70 -35.35 2.77
N LYS A 665 19.89 -34.76 3.97
CA LYS A 665 19.49 -35.35 5.26
C LYS A 665 17.96 -35.51 5.38
N LEU A 666 17.18 -34.56 4.85
CA LEU A 666 15.72 -34.66 4.77
C LEU A 666 15.31 -35.79 3.81
N SER A 667 15.89 -35.83 2.61
CA SER A 667 15.59 -36.88 1.64
C SER A 667 15.97 -38.29 2.12
N LEU A 668 17.08 -38.45 2.85
CA LEU A 668 17.54 -39.75 3.37
C LEU A 668 16.65 -40.30 4.50
N LYS A 669 15.95 -39.45 5.24
CA LYS A 669 14.89 -39.92 6.16
C LYS A 669 13.74 -40.57 5.40
N ASP A 670 13.37 -40.02 4.25
CA ASP A 670 12.31 -40.59 3.40
C ASP A 670 12.71 -41.94 2.80
N TYR A 671 14.01 -42.21 2.62
CA TYR A 671 14.55 -43.51 2.20
C TYR A 671 14.79 -44.51 3.36
N GLY A 672 14.42 -44.13 4.59
CA GLY A 672 14.46 -45.01 5.76
C GLY A 672 15.87 -45.34 6.27
N VAL A 673 16.84 -44.42 6.13
CA VAL A 673 18.17 -44.60 6.74
C VAL A 673 18.04 -44.61 8.27
N SER A 674 18.60 -45.64 8.93
CA SER A 674 18.44 -45.85 10.37
C SER A 674 19.34 -44.92 11.19
N TYR A 675 20.61 -44.80 10.80
CA TYR A 675 21.60 -43.96 11.48
C TYR A 675 22.60 -43.38 10.48
N PHE A 676 23.20 -42.25 10.87
CA PHE A 676 24.22 -41.55 10.11
C PHE A 676 25.47 -41.34 10.96
N ILE A 677 26.65 -41.57 10.38
CA ILE A 677 27.93 -41.29 11.01
C ILE A 677 28.81 -40.39 10.13
N GLN A 678 29.41 -39.37 10.73
CA GLN A 678 30.25 -38.41 10.01
C GLN A 678 31.72 -38.88 10.03
N LYS A 679 32.35 -38.97 8.86
CA LYS A 679 33.80 -39.19 8.72
C LYS A 679 34.56 -37.88 9.01
N PRO A 680 35.71 -37.90 9.72
CA PRO A 680 36.34 -39.07 10.36
C PRO A 680 35.67 -39.44 11.71
N TYR A 681 35.54 -40.74 11.98
CA TYR A 681 34.96 -41.32 13.22
C TYR A 681 35.92 -42.29 13.91
N LEU A 682 35.74 -42.51 15.21
CA LEU A 682 36.47 -43.54 15.96
C LEU A 682 35.77 -44.90 15.83
N GLY A 683 36.53 -45.99 16.03
CA GLY A 683 35.98 -47.35 16.03
C GLY A 683 34.88 -47.57 17.08
N ALA A 684 34.97 -46.89 18.23
CA ALA A 684 33.94 -46.94 19.27
C ALA A 684 32.62 -46.28 18.80
N ASP A 685 32.70 -45.17 18.06
CA ASP A 685 31.54 -44.41 17.59
C ASP A 685 30.73 -45.23 16.59
N ILE A 686 31.41 -45.92 15.67
CA ILE A 686 30.74 -46.75 14.65
C ILE A 686 30.10 -48.00 15.27
N LEU A 687 30.77 -48.64 16.24
CA LEU A 687 30.21 -49.79 16.96
C LEU A 687 28.95 -49.42 17.74
N SER A 688 28.96 -48.27 18.41
CA SER A 688 27.79 -47.74 19.13
C SER A 688 26.61 -47.45 18.19
N CYS A 689 26.88 -46.85 17.01
CA CYS A 689 25.85 -46.58 16.02
C CYS A 689 25.28 -47.88 15.41
N ILE A 690 26.13 -48.87 15.10
CA ILE A 690 25.72 -50.16 14.56
C ILE A 690 24.82 -50.89 15.56
N ARG A 691 25.21 -50.97 16.83
CA ARG A 691 24.37 -51.61 17.85
C ARG A 691 23.03 -50.90 18.01
N SER A 692 23.04 -49.56 18.07
CA SER A 692 21.81 -48.76 18.16
C SER A 692 20.86 -49.00 16.98
N ALA A 693 21.41 -49.18 15.77
CA ALA A 693 20.63 -49.48 14.58
C ALA A 693 20.03 -50.89 14.58
N LEU A 694 20.77 -51.88 15.09
CA LEU A 694 20.34 -53.27 15.20
C LEU A 694 19.31 -53.49 16.32
N ASP A 695 19.44 -52.79 17.45
CA ASP A 695 18.53 -52.91 18.62
C ASP A 695 17.21 -52.14 18.47
N GLN A 696 17.12 -51.26 17.47
CA GLN A 696 15.88 -50.56 17.16
C GLN A 696 14.82 -51.55 16.63
N LYS A 697 13.79 -51.80 17.45
CA LYS A 697 12.60 -52.59 17.09
C LYS A 697 11.91 -52.09 15.82
#